data_AF-A0A450RV96-F1
#
_entry.id   AF-A0A450RV96-F1
#
_cell.length_a   1.000
_cell.length_b   1.000
_cell.length_c   1.000
_cell.angle_alpha   90.00
_cell.angle_beta   90.00
_cell.angle_gamma   90.00
#
_symmetry.space_group_name_H-M   'P 1'
#
loop_
_entity.id
_entity.type
_entity.pdbx_description
1 polymer ?
#
loop_
_entity_poly.entity_id
_entity_poly.type
_entity_poly.pdbx_seq_one_letter_code
_entity_poly.pdbx_strand_id
1 'polypeptide(L)'
;MTPASTLSLSTEPLAHPAMDYDLLRKEGISHLEKLAAKSWSDFNAHDPGITILEQVCYAITDLGYRMDYDIPDLLASEDGNEDPYGSLYSPAKILTCRPVTVTDLRKIIIDVPGVGNAWVEIVQQPGPALYYHPSGRELTLEIIPLVTESVVLKGLYRVLIEKSDLADLNSASVREAVARRLHANRAVGEDFAEIRVLDAQDVRVSADIAIGPVDDPKAVLVEIYQRLAAHISPSVPFHTLQEMRSVGKSVDEIFDGPVLEHGFIDTEILQRTRRHTALRASDLLREIMDVPGVRAVRNIAMATGDRWEVWSLDLDPARAPRFDPQNSAIRLEKDLIDVTPDKEATLAIYRDGIDKASGKPEPATDQRDIRPARGRDRHLSEYDSLQRQFPAVYGIGELGLPASAAPTRRARARQLKAYLLFFDQLLANGFAQLAHVRDLFSFQGDDTRTYFSQVVDDPGLGLAALRVREDLDDHAASIQRITANPSLDPARKNRLLDHLLARFAERFTDYALVLRGLPTGELSADGKLSAEEKLIGDKQAFLQDYPRIGGARGGAFDYTAWASEAAVSGLQRRIELALGIPSGGAEPALAGDDKEGLYLVEHILLRPMAGDKEQQGPLLADARYKDPYSLQVSFVFPDWPGRFPSLVFRQFVERTLREETPAHLTPYVQWLDRDAMARFEIAWRDWRKNVMGAATERDVAVRGTRDRLLDLLGIGQLCPLRDLPVRGGGQLMVPFNSQAKIPIGYSQREVVYALCDDKGAALKDAEGNPFQVTGNGAEVLLTTPEVTEDIVFTIRARYPASSEEGALLHQAVTVKVGLDTGLDARIEGASLLDTSIDTATNTDARIVDSGASVQVTVQYSQEGVDYRLVYLDDGGADVVLSDGDDVRGTGGDIPLSSVALPEDRDIRIRATKTFDSERADETALLDIVLPLKVRANPNLDVSADSAIIDYGAGATIRIADTQASASYQLYTRAIPDSGFVYGTPLPGTAVLEVPVTGEPNVQVMEPASGGSPWEAPAGYVPVGSPQSGNGGELILNTGALTDDTLVILRAEKAHSTKGATIPSVLQLTEALTVLVKPDATRTLALEEMEGGAMQVSGGQPGVFYHFRLEAGGDDIGLPVYFHKQDPDDETKNKGVSQTRIGVDLVIARDATPEEADLAVDLARPSLQTPLLEAGELPVDTSVLYARAIKARTRVAAEGELIITK
;
A
#
# COMPACT_ATOMS: atom_id res chain seq x y z
N MET A 1 -27.28 13.91 -35.64
CA MET A 1 -26.82 13.67 -37.02
C MET A 1 -27.30 14.80 -37.90
N THR A 2 -26.43 15.75 -38.22
CA THR A 2 -26.65 16.76 -39.27
C THR A 2 -26.23 16.19 -40.63
N PRO A 3 -26.90 16.56 -41.74
CA PRO A 3 -26.59 16.00 -43.05
C PRO A 3 -25.25 16.56 -43.56
N ALA A 4 -24.45 15.69 -44.18
CA ALA A 4 -23.17 16.04 -44.77
C ALA A 4 -23.34 17.14 -45.84
N SER A 5 -22.69 18.28 -45.62
CA SER A 5 -22.55 19.35 -46.60
C SER A 5 -21.72 18.85 -47.78
N THR A 6 -22.22 19.06 -48.99
CA THR A 6 -21.48 18.92 -50.25
C THR A 6 -20.16 19.69 -50.19
N LEU A 7 -19.04 18.99 -50.37
CA LEU A 7 -17.69 19.55 -50.50
C LEU A 7 -17.66 20.53 -51.69
N SER A 8 -17.60 21.83 -51.41
CA SER A 8 -17.18 22.86 -52.39
C SER A 8 -15.75 23.26 -52.10
N LEU A 9 -14.90 23.34 -53.12
CA LEU A 9 -13.57 23.96 -53.00
C LEU A 9 -13.75 25.42 -52.59
N SER A 10 -13.08 25.81 -51.50
CA SER A 10 -13.14 27.19 -51.00
C SER A 10 -12.57 28.15 -52.04
N THR A 11 -13.25 29.28 -52.24
CA THR A 11 -12.74 30.41 -53.03
C THR A 11 -12.02 31.45 -52.17
N GLU A 12 -11.81 31.15 -50.89
CA GLU A 12 -11.05 32.02 -50.01
C GLU A 12 -9.57 32.06 -50.43
N PRO A 13 -8.87 33.20 -50.22
CA PRO A 13 -7.45 33.29 -50.50
C PRO A 13 -6.69 32.20 -49.75
N LEU A 14 -5.68 31.61 -50.41
CA LEU A 14 -4.79 30.63 -49.78
C LEU A 14 -4.19 31.21 -48.51
N ALA A 15 -4.25 30.46 -47.42
CA ALA A 15 -3.82 30.91 -46.10
C ALA A 15 -2.31 31.21 -46.05
N HIS A 16 -1.52 30.49 -46.86
CA HIS A 16 -0.07 30.65 -46.91
C HIS A 16 0.46 30.83 -48.35
N PRO A 17 1.37 31.78 -48.62
CA PRO A 17 1.96 31.99 -49.96
C PRO A 17 2.61 30.75 -50.58
N ALA A 18 3.10 29.82 -49.74
CA ALA A 18 3.69 28.57 -50.21
C ALA A 18 2.69 27.59 -50.84
N MET A 19 1.38 27.80 -50.66
CA MET A 19 0.34 27.01 -51.36
C MET A 19 0.02 27.59 -52.75
N ASP A 20 0.47 28.82 -53.03
CA ASP A 20 0.24 29.49 -54.30
C ASP A 20 1.34 29.08 -55.30
N TYR A 21 1.01 28.09 -56.12
CA TYR A 21 1.89 27.59 -57.16
C TYR A 21 2.37 28.69 -58.13
N ASP A 22 1.46 29.56 -58.57
CA ASP A 22 1.78 30.60 -59.55
C ASP A 22 2.73 31.63 -58.97
N LEU A 23 2.54 31.97 -57.69
CA LEU A 23 3.45 32.83 -56.94
C LEU A 23 4.84 32.19 -56.80
N LEU A 24 4.93 30.93 -56.36
CA LEU A 24 6.20 30.22 -56.22
C LEU A 24 6.95 30.15 -57.55
N ARG A 25 6.23 29.82 -58.63
CA ARG A 25 6.80 29.75 -59.98
C ARG A 25 7.32 31.12 -60.43
N LYS A 26 6.56 32.18 -60.19
CA LYS A 26 6.95 33.56 -60.52
C LYS A 26 8.21 33.99 -59.75
N GLU A 27 8.28 33.71 -58.45
CA GLU A 27 9.48 33.99 -57.64
C GLU A 27 10.67 33.17 -58.11
N GLY A 28 10.49 31.87 -58.39
CA GLY A 28 11.52 31.01 -58.94
C GLY A 28 12.12 31.54 -60.24
N ILE A 29 11.26 31.96 -61.19
CA ILE A 29 11.71 32.59 -62.44
C ILE A 29 12.45 33.90 -62.14
N SER A 30 11.93 34.74 -61.24
CA SER A 30 12.59 35.99 -60.84
C SER A 30 14.00 35.75 -60.26
N HIS A 31 14.18 34.67 -59.49
CA HIS A 31 15.49 34.27 -58.99
C HIS A 31 16.43 33.82 -60.13
N LEU A 32 15.92 33.04 -61.10
CA LEU A 32 16.70 32.62 -62.27
C LEU A 32 17.11 33.82 -63.13
N GLU A 33 16.23 34.79 -63.37
CA GLU A 33 16.54 36.02 -64.08
C GLU A 33 17.67 36.79 -63.37
N LYS A 34 17.60 36.93 -62.04
CA LYS A 34 18.64 37.65 -61.27
C LYS A 34 19.98 36.93 -61.28
N LEU A 35 19.99 35.62 -61.15
CA LEU A 35 21.21 34.82 -60.99
C LEU A 35 21.87 34.44 -62.32
N ALA A 36 21.07 34.24 -63.38
CA ALA A 36 21.52 33.58 -64.60
C ALA A 36 21.11 34.29 -65.90
N ALA A 37 20.57 35.51 -65.88
CA ALA A 37 20.11 36.22 -67.09
C ALA A 37 21.11 36.30 -68.26
N LYS A 38 22.42 36.22 -67.98
CA LYS A 38 23.45 36.24 -69.04
C LYS A 38 23.70 34.88 -69.70
N SER A 39 23.42 33.79 -69.00
CA SER A 39 23.70 32.41 -69.44
C SER A 39 22.44 31.61 -69.76
N TRP A 40 21.29 31.99 -69.21
CA TRP A 40 19.99 31.36 -69.45
C TRP A 40 18.95 32.47 -69.65
N SER A 41 18.43 32.59 -70.87
CA SER A 41 17.52 33.67 -71.29
C SER A 41 16.14 33.19 -71.72
N ASP A 42 15.91 31.88 -71.77
CA ASP A 42 14.66 31.26 -72.19
C ASP A 42 13.95 30.66 -70.98
N PHE A 43 12.89 31.34 -70.52
CA PHE A 43 12.10 30.94 -69.35
C PHE A 43 10.72 30.38 -69.74
N ASN A 44 10.59 29.87 -70.96
CA ASN A 44 9.34 29.29 -71.45
C ASN A 44 9.17 27.82 -70.98
N ALA A 45 7.92 27.35 -70.95
CA ALA A 45 7.56 26.00 -70.48
C ALA A 45 8.16 24.82 -71.29
N HIS A 46 8.75 25.07 -72.46
CA HIS A 46 9.42 24.03 -73.23
C HIS A 46 10.87 23.80 -72.78
N ASP A 47 11.44 24.71 -71.99
CA ASP A 47 12.79 24.58 -71.44
C ASP A 47 12.78 23.53 -70.30
N PRO A 48 13.64 22.49 -70.35
CA PRO A 48 13.70 21.48 -69.32
C PRO A 48 13.98 22.01 -67.91
N GLY A 49 14.79 23.06 -67.76
CA GLY A 49 15.06 23.67 -66.48
C GLY A 49 13.84 24.37 -65.89
N ILE A 50 12.96 24.93 -66.72
CA ILE A 50 11.66 25.45 -66.27
C ILE A 50 10.74 24.33 -65.84
N THR A 51 10.71 23.20 -66.57
CA THR A 51 9.90 22.05 -66.14
C THR A 51 10.37 21.50 -64.78
N ILE A 52 11.69 21.53 -64.49
CA ILE A 52 12.22 21.15 -63.17
C ILE A 52 11.75 22.13 -62.09
N LEU A 53 11.86 23.43 -62.35
CA LEU A 53 11.38 24.46 -61.42
C LEU A 53 9.90 24.28 -61.11
N GLU A 54 9.08 24.00 -62.13
CA GLU A 54 7.65 23.76 -61.99
C GLU A 54 7.34 22.56 -61.08
N GLN A 55 8.07 21.44 -61.21
CA GLN A 55 7.89 20.29 -60.32
C GLN A 55 8.32 20.60 -58.88
N VAL A 56 9.42 21.35 -58.70
CA VAL A 56 9.86 21.79 -57.36
C VAL A 56 8.82 22.71 -56.72
N CYS A 57 8.25 23.64 -57.49
CA CYS A 57 7.18 24.52 -56.99
C CYS A 57 5.97 23.70 -56.54
N TYR A 58 5.56 22.68 -57.31
CA TYR A 58 4.45 21.81 -56.91
C TYR A 58 4.75 21.03 -55.62
N ALA A 59 5.95 20.46 -55.47
CA ALA A 59 6.32 19.78 -54.23
C ALA A 59 6.32 20.71 -53.00
N ILE A 60 6.73 21.98 -53.17
CA ILE A 60 6.63 23.00 -52.11
C ILE A 60 5.17 23.30 -51.77
N THR A 61 4.26 23.31 -52.75
CA THR A 61 2.83 23.50 -52.47
C THR A 61 2.22 22.39 -51.62
N ASP A 62 2.64 21.14 -51.81
CA ASP A 62 2.21 20.02 -50.95
C ASP A 62 2.73 20.20 -49.52
N LEU A 63 4.02 20.49 -49.34
CA LEU A 63 4.58 20.75 -48.02
C LEU A 63 3.85 21.93 -47.33
N GLY A 64 3.60 23.01 -48.06
CA GLY A 64 2.85 24.16 -47.57
C GLY A 64 1.41 23.84 -47.18
N TYR A 65 0.75 22.94 -47.93
CA TYR A 65 -0.59 22.44 -47.62
C TYR A 65 -0.61 21.62 -46.32
N ARG A 66 0.34 20.69 -46.13
CA ARG A 66 0.40 19.86 -44.91
C ARG A 66 0.78 20.64 -43.65
N MET A 67 1.55 21.72 -43.80
CA MET A 67 1.87 22.63 -42.69
C MET A 67 0.64 23.35 -42.11
N ASP A 68 -0.48 23.39 -42.84
CA ASP A 68 -1.72 24.09 -42.45
C ASP A 68 -2.78 23.15 -41.86
N TYR A 69 -2.42 21.88 -41.59
CA TYR A 69 -3.29 20.99 -40.83
C TYR A 69 -3.47 21.49 -39.39
N ASP A 70 -4.62 21.12 -38.80
CA ASP A 70 -4.93 21.46 -37.42
C ASP A 70 -3.86 20.92 -36.46
N ILE A 71 -3.51 21.67 -35.41
CA ILE A 71 -2.49 21.29 -34.44
C ILE A 71 -2.67 19.86 -33.86
N PRO A 72 -3.90 19.41 -33.50
CA PRO A 72 -4.12 18.02 -33.11
C PRO A 72 -3.64 16.98 -34.12
N ASP A 73 -3.79 17.24 -35.43
CA ASP A 73 -3.37 16.34 -36.51
C ASP A 73 -1.84 16.41 -36.69
N LEU A 74 -1.21 17.58 -36.50
CA LEU A 74 0.25 17.74 -36.54
C LEU A 74 0.99 17.09 -35.36
N LEU A 75 0.30 16.87 -34.24
CA LEU A 75 0.85 16.23 -33.05
C LEU A 75 0.46 14.75 -32.93
N ALA A 76 -0.36 14.22 -33.85
CA ALA A 76 -0.78 12.83 -33.86
C ALA A 76 0.42 11.89 -34.11
N SER A 77 0.34 10.68 -33.56
CA SER A 77 1.35 9.62 -33.73
C SER A 77 0.82 8.53 -34.64
N GLU A 78 1.70 7.88 -35.42
CA GLU A 78 1.37 6.67 -36.20
C GLU A 78 0.91 5.52 -35.26
N ASP A 79 1.52 5.44 -34.08
CA ASP A 79 1.14 4.51 -33.02
C ASP A 79 0.00 5.11 -32.18
N GLY A 80 -1.25 4.77 -32.52
CA GLY A 80 -2.47 5.27 -31.85
C GLY A 80 -2.60 5.05 -30.32
N ASN A 81 -1.62 4.38 -29.71
CA ASN A 81 -1.50 4.16 -28.27
C ASN A 81 -0.79 5.29 -27.51
N GLU A 82 -0.02 6.16 -28.17
CA GLU A 82 0.67 7.27 -27.49
C GLU A 82 -0.25 8.49 -27.28
N ASP A 83 -0.06 9.22 -26.17
CA ASP A 83 -0.76 10.48 -25.91
C ASP A 83 -0.08 11.64 -26.68
N PRO A 84 -0.72 12.22 -27.72
CA PRO A 84 -0.12 13.30 -28.52
C PRO A 84 0.14 14.58 -27.71
N TYR A 85 -0.49 14.69 -26.53
CA TYR A 85 -0.35 15.82 -25.63
C TYR A 85 0.51 15.49 -24.40
N GLY A 86 1.28 14.40 -24.42
CA GLY A 86 2.10 13.97 -23.27
C GLY A 86 3.11 15.02 -22.78
N SER A 87 3.52 15.96 -23.65
CA SER A 87 4.38 17.12 -23.31
C SER A 87 3.60 18.44 -23.18
N LEU A 88 2.27 18.39 -23.07
CA LEU A 88 1.37 19.54 -22.92
C LEU A 88 0.34 19.23 -21.82
N TYR A 89 0.61 19.69 -20.61
CA TYR A 89 -0.27 19.43 -19.46
C TYR A 89 -1.65 20.07 -19.61
N SER A 90 -2.69 19.33 -19.22
CA SER A 90 -4.07 19.81 -19.15
C SER A 90 -4.30 20.76 -17.97
N PRO A 91 -5.37 21.58 -17.99
CA PRO A 91 -5.72 22.46 -16.87
C PRO A 91 -5.79 21.74 -15.53
N ALA A 92 -6.42 20.55 -15.46
CA ALA A 92 -6.53 19.81 -14.20
C ALA A 92 -5.18 19.33 -13.64
N LYS A 93 -4.14 19.20 -14.48
CA LYS A 93 -2.79 18.84 -14.02
C LYS A 93 -1.96 20.05 -13.56
N ILE A 94 -2.25 21.24 -14.09
CA ILE A 94 -1.35 22.39 -13.95
C ILE A 94 -1.90 23.56 -13.14
N LEU A 95 -3.23 23.73 -13.11
CA LEU A 95 -3.87 24.83 -12.38
C LEU A 95 -4.18 24.46 -10.92
N THR A 96 -4.39 23.18 -10.64
CA THR A 96 -4.64 22.69 -9.28
C THR A 96 -3.38 22.71 -8.44
N CYS A 97 -3.51 23.00 -7.16
CA CYS A 97 -2.42 23.00 -6.20
C CYS A 97 -2.76 22.13 -4.99
N ARG A 98 -1.76 21.69 -4.23
CA ARG A 98 -2.00 21.10 -2.90
C ARG A 98 -2.66 22.13 -1.99
N PRO A 99 -3.39 21.70 -0.95
CA PRO A 99 -4.01 22.62 -0.01
C PRO A 99 -3.03 23.63 0.57
N VAL A 100 -3.36 24.93 0.41
CA VAL A 100 -2.58 26.04 1.00
C VAL A 100 -3.39 26.76 2.06
N THR A 101 -4.72 26.76 1.94
CA THR A 101 -5.61 27.43 2.88
C THR A 101 -6.37 26.44 3.76
N VAL A 102 -6.88 26.94 4.88
CA VAL A 102 -7.85 26.22 5.75
C VAL A 102 -9.08 25.76 4.94
N THR A 103 -9.48 26.52 3.92
CA THR A 103 -10.60 26.15 3.04
C THR A 103 -10.23 24.97 2.16
N ASP A 104 -9.01 24.90 1.66
CA ASP A 104 -8.53 23.78 0.84
C ASP A 104 -8.37 22.51 1.66
N LEU A 105 -7.84 22.63 2.89
CA LEU A 105 -7.79 21.52 3.85
C LEU A 105 -9.20 21.00 4.11
N ARG A 106 -10.18 21.90 4.29
CA ARG A 106 -11.59 21.52 4.44
C ARG A 106 -12.13 20.79 3.21
N LYS A 107 -11.84 21.24 1.99
CA LYS A 107 -12.26 20.56 0.74
C LYS A 107 -11.76 19.11 0.70
N ILE A 108 -10.47 18.87 0.95
CA ILE A 108 -9.92 17.51 0.90
C ILE A 108 -10.45 16.59 2.00
N ILE A 109 -10.84 17.13 3.17
CA ILE A 109 -11.48 16.35 4.24
C ILE A 109 -12.90 15.96 3.82
N ILE A 110 -13.68 16.92 3.29
CA ILE A 110 -15.05 16.68 2.84
C ILE A 110 -15.08 15.68 1.68
N ASP A 111 -14.05 15.60 0.86
CA ASP A 111 -13.92 14.62 -0.21
C ASP A 111 -13.76 13.17 0.30
N VAL A 112 -13.41 12.94 1.57
CA VAL A 112 -13.22 11.58 2.13
C VAL A 112 -14.57 10.87 2.35
N PRO A 113 -14.78 9.64 1.85
CA PRO A 113 -16.00 8.88 2.09
C PRO A 113 -16.37 8.79 3.59
N GLY A 114 -17.65 8.96 3.91
CA GLY A 114 -18.16 8.99 5.29
C GLY A 114 -18.07 10.33 6.01
N VAL A 115 -17.42 11.35 5.44
CA VAL A 115 -17.46 12.72 5.94
C VAL A 115 -18.65 13.47 5.33
N GLY A 116 -19.53 14.03 6.16
CA GLY A 116 -20.60 14.92 5.70
C GLY A 116 -20.11 16.38 5.62
N ASN A 117 -19.46 16.85 6.68
CA ASN A 117 -18.83 18.16 6.74
C ASN A 117 -17.58 18.13 7.63
N ALA A 118 -16.77 19.18 7.59
CA ALA A 118 -15.60 19.32 8.45
C ALA A 118 -15.24 20.77 8.70
N TRP A 119 -14.48 21.02 9.76
CA TRP A 119 -13.91 22.32 10.09
C TRP A 119 -12.46 22.18 10.50
N VAL A 120 -11.65 23.15 10.07
CA VAL A 120 -10.22 23.23 10.37
C VAL A 120 -9.99 24.54 11.12
N GLU A 121 -9.44 24.45 12.32
CA GLU A 121 -9.26 25.56 13.25
C GLU A 121 -7.77 25.71 13.60
N ILE A 122 -7.26 26.94 13.67
CA ILE A 122 -5.88 27.21 14.12
C ILE A 122 -5.81 27.06 15.64
N VAL A 123 -4.88 26.23 16.11
CA VAL A 123 -4.67 25.98 17.54
C VAL A 123 -3.95 27.18 18.17
N GLN A 124 -4.62 27.83 19.12
CA GLN A 124 -4.05 28.98 19.85
C GLN A 124 -3.24 28.58 21.08
N GLN A 125 -3.46 27.37 21.61
CA GLN A 125 -2.78 26.85 22.80
C GLN A 125 -2.52 25.36 22.58
N PRO A 126 -1.43 25.01 21.87
CA PRO A 126 -1.07 23.62 21.68
C PRO A 126 -0.59 23.02 23.01
N GLY A 127 -0.91 21.75 23.23
CA GLY A 127 -0.39 21.00 24.37
C GLY A 127 0.93 20.31 24.01
N PRO A 128 1.92 20.25 24.93
CA PRO A 128 1.97 20.89 26.24
C PRO A 128 2.25 22.40 26.17
N ALA A 129 1.88 23.16 27.20
CA ALA A 129 2.18 24.59 27.29
C ALA A 129 3.69 24.80 27.46
N LEU A 130 4.26 25.72 26.66
CA LEU A 130 5.69 25.98 26.60
C LEU A 130 6.01 27.39 27.11
N TYR A 131 7.11 27.52 27.84
CA TYR A 131 7.59 28.78 28.40
C TYR A 131 9.08 28.97 28.14
N TYR A 132 9.49 30.22 27.96
CA TYR A 132 10.88 30.61 27.75
C TYR A 132 11.41 31.43 28.93
N HIS A 133 12.61 31.08 29.40
CA HIS A 133 13.30 31.74 30.49
C HIS A 133 14.47 32.59 29.97
N PRO A 134 14.37 33.93 29.95
CA PRO A 134 15.34 34.79 29.25
C PRO A 134 16.77 34.75 29.80
N SER A 135 16.97 34.62 31.12
CA SER A 135 18.33 34.73 31.70
C SER A 135 19.22 33.51 31.46
N GLY A 136 18.61 32.34 31.20
CA GLY A 136 19.29 31.09 30.85
C GLY A 136 19.12 30.69 29.38
N ARG A 137 18.27 31.44 28.64
CA ARG A 137 17.78 31.06 27.30
C ARG A 137 17.20 29.64 27.29
N GLU A 138 16.45 29.30 28.32
CA GLU A 138 15.93 27.94 28.53
C GLU A 138 14.46 27.82 28.09
N LEU A 139 14.10 26.67 27.53
CA LEU A 139 12.70 26.27 27.30
C LEU A 139 12.27 25.29 28.38
N THR A 140 11.11 25.55 28.98
CA THR A 140 10.54 24.74 30.07
C THR A 140 9.03 24.60 29.91
N LEU A 141 8.46 23.55 30.51
CA LEU A 141 7.01 23.36 30.61
C LEU A 141 6.43 23.93 31.91
N GLU A 142 7.29 24.31 32.85
CA GLU A 142 6.92 24.87 34.14
C GLU A 142 6.84 26.39 34.09
N ILE A 143 5.75 26.94 34.59
CA ILE A 143 5.61 28.39 34.74
C ILE A 143 6.36 28.85 36.00
N ILE A 144 7.35 29.72 35.82
CA ILE A 144 7.95 30.48 36.91
C ILE A 144 7.39 31.90 36.84
N PRO A 145 6.48 32.29 37.75
CA PRO A 145 5.78 33.58 37.69
C PRO A 145 6.77 34.75 37.64
N LEU A 146 6.45 35.75 36.81
CA LEU A 146 7.24 36.99 36.59
C LEU A 146 8.63 36.81 35.93
N VAL A 147 9.05 35.57 35.66
CA VAL A 147 10.37 35.28 35.06
C VAL A 147 10.25 34.62 33.69
N THR A 148 9.29 33.71 33.53
CA THR A 148 9.08 32.98 32.27
C THR A 148 8.05 33.65 31.38
N GLU A 149 8.24 33.54 30.06
CA GLU A 149 7.33 34.06 29.05
C GLU A 149 6.65 32.93 28.29
N SER A 150 5.34 32.99 28.07
CA SER A 150 4.62 31.99 27.27
C SER A 150 5.10 31.96 25.81
N VAL A 151 5.23 30.74 25.28
CA VAL A 151 5.55 30.44 23.88
C VAL A 151 4.33 29.75 23.26
N VAL A 152 3.79 30.35 22.20
CA VAL A 152 2.64 29.82 21.45
C VAL A 152 3.15 29.30 20.11
N LEU A 153 3.17 27.98 19.93
CA LEU A 153 3.59 27.37 18.67
C LEU A 153 2.57 27.69 17.57
N LYS A 154 3.08 28.00 16.38
CA LYS A 154 2.29 28.31 15.17
C LYS A 154 2.33 27.14 14.19
N GLY A 155 1.42 27.16 13.22
CA GLY A 155 1.33 26.13 12.19
C GLY A 155 0.61 24.85 12.67
N LEU A 156 -0.13 24.90 13.78
CA LEU A 156 -0.86 23.73 14.31
C LEU A 156 -2.36 23.87 14.09
N TYR A 157 -3.00 22.81 13.59
CA TYR A 157 -4.44 22.76 13.32
C TYR A 157 -5.18 21.73 14.15
N ARG A 158 -6.43 22.05 14.47
CA ARG A 158 -7.45 21.14 14.98
C ARG A 158 -8.46 20.88 13.87
N VAL A 159 -8.77 19.61 13.63
CA VAL A 159 -9.72 19.17 12.63
C VAL A 159 -10.92 18.52 13.32
N LEU A 160 -12.11 19.05 13.05
CA LEU A 160 -13.38 18.57 13.57
C LEU A 160 -14.20 18.00 12.41
N ILE A 161 -14.58 16.74 12.51
CA ILE A 161 -15.24 15.99 11.43
C ILE A 161 -16.68 15.71 11.84
N GLU A 162 -17.61 16.14 11.01
CA GLU A 162 -18.99 15.68 11.05
C GLU A 162 -19.13 14.44 10.18
N LYS A 163 -19.43 13.30 10.80
CA LYS A 163 -19.64 12.04 10.11
C LYS A 163 -21.01 12.04 9.42
N SER A 164 -21.07 11.54 8.19
CA SER A 164 -22.34 11.24 7.51
C SER A 164 -23.03 10.04 8.16
N ASP A 165 -24.31 10.18 8.50
CA ASP A 165 -25.13 9.11 9.07
C ASP A 165 -25.51 8.01 8.07
N LEU A 166 -25.28 8.26 6.78
CA LEU A 166 -25.64 7.35 5.70
C LEU A 166 -24.51 6.36 5.37
N ALA A 167 -23.29 6.67 5.79
CA ALA A 167 -22.15 5.80 5.61
C ALA A 167 -22.07 4.77 6.75
N ASP A 168 -22.14 3.48 6.42
CA ASP A 168 -21.91 2.37 7.34
C ASP A 168 -20.42 2.18 7.65
N LEU A 169 -19.79 3.26 8.13
CA LEU A 169 -18.37 3.33 8.47
C LEU A 169 -18.22 3.72 9.93
N ASN A 170 -17.36 3.04 10.69
CA ASN A 170 -17.13 3.42 12.08
C ASN A 170 -16.32 4.73 12.21
N SER A 171 -16.42 5.43 13.34
CA SER A 171 -15.74 6.72 13.52
C SER A 171 -14.21 6.61 13.47
N ALA A 172 -13.64 5.46 13.88
CA ALA A 172 -12.19 5.24 13.83
C ALA A 172 -11.68 5.17 12.38
N SER A 173 -12.38 4.44 11.49
CA SER A 173 -12.01 4.31 10.09
C SER A 173 -12.13 5.63 9.33
N VAL A 174 -13.17 6.44 9.63
CA VAL A 174 -13.31 7.80 9.07
C VAL A 174 -12.15 8.68 9.54
N ARG A 175 -11.83 8.65 10.85
CA ARG A 175 -10.70 9.42 11.40
C ARG A 175 -9.38 9.03 10.74
N GLU A 176 -9.12 7.74 10.57
CA GLU A 176 -7.90 7.23 9.93
C GLU A 176 -7.81 7.59 8.44
N ALA A 177 -8.93 7.51 7.71
CA ALA A 177 -8.97 7.94 6.31
C ALA A 177 -8.70 9.44 6.16
N VAL A 178 -9.32 10.27 7.01
CA VAL A 178 -9.08 11.72 7.04
C VAL A 178 -7.65 12.03 7.46
N ALA A 179 -7.11 11.35 8.48
CA ALA A 179 -5.73 11.53 8.91
C ALA A 179 -4.75 11.22 7.78
N ARG A 180 -4.91 10.09 7.08
CA ARG A 180 -4.07 9.76 5.91
C ARG A 180 -4.15 10.84 4.82
N ARG A 181 -5.37 11.27 4.45
CA ARG A 181 -5.56 12.31 3.41
C ARG A 181 -4.92 13.64 3.81
N LEU A 182 -5.01 14.03 5.08
CA LEU A 182 -4.40 15.25 5.61
C LEU A 182 -2.88 15.20 5.64
N HIS A 183 -2.27 14.13 6.17
CA HIS A 183 -0.81 14.02 6.26
C HIS A 183 -0.15 13.93 4.88
N ALA A 184 -0.82 13.32 3.89
CA ALA A 184 -0.38 13.31 2.49
C ALA A 184 -0.39 14.71 1.82
N ASN A 185 -1.11 15.68 2.40
CA ASN A 185 -1.32 17.01 1.83
C ASN A 185 -0.90 18.15 2.78
N ARG A 186 -0.20 17.84 3.87
CA ARG A 186 0.29 18.82 4.86
C ARG A 186 1.28 19.79 4.23
N ALA A 187 1.28 21.04 4.67
CA ALA A 187 2.30 22.02 4.27
C ALA A 187 3.56 21.89 5.14
N VAL A 188 4.71 22.27 4.58
CA VAL A 188 5.99 22.30 5.30
C VAL A 188 5.90 23.28 6.47
N GLY A 189 6.32 22.84 7.66
CA GLY A 189 6.30 23.66 8.88
C GLY A 189 4.93 23.74 9.58
N GLU A 190 3.94 22.98 9.12
CA GLU A 190 2.60 22.92 9.73
C GLU A 190 2.23 21.50 10.17
N ASP A 191 1.36 21.27 11.15
CA ASP A 191 0.95 19.92 11.58
C ASP A 191 -0.44 19.88 12.23
N PHE A 192 -0.98 18.67 12.40
CA PHE A 192 -2.31 18.47 12.97
C PHE A 192 -2.20 18.07 14.45
N ALA A 193 -2.56 18.97 15.35
CA ALA A 193 -2.52 18.70 16.79
C ALA A 193 -3.69 17.82 17.27
N GLU A 194 -4.84 17.88 16.57
CA GLU A 194 -6.01 17.06 16.91
C GLU A 194 -6.84 16.79 15.66
N ILE A 195 -7.26 15.53 15.48
CA ILE A 195 -8.24 15.11 14.48
C ILE A 195 -9.35 14.37 15.21
N ARG A 196 -10.53 14.97 15.28
CA ARG A 196 -11.67 14.47 16.08
C ARG A 196 -12.91 14.30 15.23
N VAL A 197 -13.48 13.10 15.26
CA VAL A 197 -14.85 12.86 14.78
C VAL A 197 -15.82 13.24 15.89
N LEU A 198 -16.77 14.12 15.59
CA LEU A 198 -17.74 14.63 16.54
C LEU A 198 -18.87 13.63 16.76
N ASP A 199 -19.30 13.48 18.01
CA ASP A 199 -20.52 12.74 18.31
C ASP A 199 -21.76 13.50 17.83
N ALA A 200 -22.81 12.78 17.44
CA ALA A 200 -24.07 13.39 17.05
C ALA A 200 -24.78 14.04 18.26
N GLN A 201 -25.36 15.20 18.03
CA GLN A 201 -26.26 15.91 18.93
C GLN A 201 -27.64 16.01 18.27
N ASP A 202 -28.55 15.12 18.64
CA ASP A 202 -29.89 15.09 18.09
C ASP A 202 -30.69 16.34 18.47
N VAL A 203 -31.17 17.03 17.45
CA VAL A 203 -32.03 18.22 17.51
C VAL A 203 -33.43 17.80 17.09
N ARG A 204 -34.37 17.93 18.03
CA ARG A 204 -35.79 17.67 17.81
C ARG A 204 -36.54 18.98 17.62
N VAL A 205 -37.50 18.99 16.69
CA VAL A 205 -38.36 20.16 16.42
C VAL A 205 -39.81 19.79 16.71
N SER A 206 -40.51 20.67 17.42
CA SER A 206 -41.96 20.60 17.62
C SER A 206 -42.59 21.82 16.97
N ALA A 207 -43.53 21.64 16.06
CA ALA A 207 -44.18 22.75 15.36
C ALA A 207 -45.59 22.40 14.89
N ASP A 208 -46.52 23.35 15.03
CA ASP A 208 -47.87 23.28 14.46
C ASP A 208 -47.93 24.18 13.21
N ILE A 209 -48.13 23.57 12.04
CA ILE A 209 -48.00 24.21 10.73
C ILE A 209 -49.35 24.18 10.01
N ALA A 210 -49.87 25.36 9.65
CA ALA A 210 -51.03 25.50 8.81
C ALA A 210 -50.63 25.46 7.33
N ILE A 211 -51.25 24.56 6.56
CA ILE A 211 -51.00 24.37 5.12
C ILE A 211 -52.19 24.83 4.26
N GLY A 212 -51.91 25.18 3.00
CA GLY A 212 -52.91 25.53 2.00
C GLY A 212 -53.50 24.33 1.26
N PRO A 213 -54.20 24.56 0.13
CA PRO A 213 -54.60 23.48 -0.77
C PRO A 213 -53.34 22.91 -1.45
N VAL A 214 -52.99 21.68 -1.07
CA VAL A 214 -51.88 20.89 -1.65
C VAL A 214 -52.40 19.52 -2.06
N ASP A 215 -51.85 18.97 -3.14
CA ASP A 215 -52.25 17.66 -3.67
C ASP A 215 -51.67 16.51 -2.84
N ASP A 216 -50.44 16.67 -2.32
CA ASP A 216 -49.77 15.70 -1.45
C ASP A 216 -49.18 16.36 -0.20
N PRO A 217 -49.87 16.30 0.96
CA PRO A 217 -49.33 16.77 2.23
C PRO A 217 -48.07 16.02 2.69
N LYS A 218 -47.84 14.79 2.21
CA LYS A 218 -46.64 14.01 2.52
C LYS A 218 -45.41 14.67 1.91
N ALA A 219 -45.49 15.06 0.64
CA ALA A 219 -44.40 15.78 -0.05
C ALA A 219 -44.05 17.09 0.67
N VAL A 220 -45.04 17.84 1.16
CA VAL A 220 -44.82 19.05 1.97
C VAL A 220 -44.04 18.75 3.25
N LEU A 221 -44.40 17.67 3.96
CA LEU A 221 -43.69 17.28 5.18
C LEU A 221 -42.25 16.82 4.90
N VAL A 222 -42.01 16.11 3.80
CA VAL A 222 -40.65 15.73 3.37
C VAL A 222 -39.79 16.96 3.08
N GLU A 223 -40.33 17.93 2.33
CA GLU A 223 -39.60 19.19 2.04
C GLU A 223 -39.30 19.96 3.33
N ILE A 224 -40.25 20.02 4.29
CA ILE A 224 -40.01 20.61 5.62
C ILE A 224 -38.85 19.90 6.33
N TYR A 225 -38.85 18.56 6.36
CA TYR A 225 -37.75 17.81 6.97
C TYR A 225 -36.42 18.08 6.29
N GLN A 226 -36.38 18.17 4.96
CA GLN A 226 -35.16 18.46 4.21
C GLN A 226 -34.65 19.88 4.49
N ARG A 227 -35.52 20.89 4.56
CA ARG A 227 -35.17 22.27 4.91
C ARG A 227 -34.62 22.38 6.33
N LEU A 228 -35.28 21.72 7.29
CA LEU A 228 -34.81 21.69 8.67
C LEU A 228 -33.46 20.98 8.78
N ALA A 229 -33.30 19.83 8.13
CA ALA A 229 -32.03 19.11 8.10
C ALA A 229 -30.91 19.97 7.51
N ALA A 230 -31.11 20.56 6.33
CA ALA A 230 -30.12 21.40 5.65
C ALA A 230 -29.77 22.69 6.42
N HIS A 231 -30.69 23.21 7.24
CA HIS A 231 -30.40 24.37 8.08
C HIS A 231 -29.68 23.97 9.38
N ILE A 232 -30.05 22.85 10.00
CA ILE A 232 -29.44 22.36 11.23
C ILE A 232 -28.01 21.85 10.97
N SER A 233 -27.84 21.06 9.91
CA SER A 233 -26.55 20.60 9.39
C SER A 233 -26.51 20.79 7.87
N PRO A 234 -25.85 21.87 7.40
CA PRO A 234 -25.73 22.12 5.96
C PRO A 234 -24.78 21.12 5.29
N SER A 235 -25.29 20.44 4.25
CA SER A 235 -24.50 19.58 3.36
C SER A 235 -23.67 20.41 2.38
N VAL A 236 -22.49 19.90 2.02
CA VAL A 236 -21.62 20.52 1.01
C VAL A 236 -21.79 19.78 -0.33
N PRO A 237 -22.38 20.40 -1.36
CA PRO A 237 -22.61 19.75 -2.64
C PRO A 237 -21.33 19.63 -3.46
N PHE A 238 -21.25 18.57 -4.26
CA PHE A 238 -20.25 18.39 -5.31
C PHE A 238 -20.84 18.75 -6.67
N HIS A 239 -20.02 19.34 -7.53
CA HIS A 239 -20.39 19.77 -8.88
C HIS A 239 -19.48 19.13 -9.93
N THR A 240 -20.01 18.90 -11.11
CA THR A 240 -19.24 18.55 -12.31
C THR A 240 -18.62 19.80 -12.95
N LEU A 241 -17.62 19.60 -13.82
CA LEU A 241 -17.03 20.70 -14.60
C LEU A 241 -18.09 21.47 -15.42
N GLN A 242 -19.07 20.75 -15.99
CA GLN A 242 -20.12 21.37 -16.80
C GLN A 242 -21.06 22.24 -15.96
N GLU A 243 -21.43 21.79 -14.76
CA GLU A 243 -22.27 22.57 -13.84
C GLU A 243 -21.57 23.85 -13.40
N MET A 244 -20.30 23.77 -13.00
CA MET A 244 -19.51 24.94 -12.63
C MET A 244 -19.38 25.94 -13.78
N ARG A 245 -19.21 25.46 -15.01
CA ARG A 245 -19.19 26.32 -16.21
C ARG A 245 -20.55 26.92 -16.53
N SER A 246 -21.64 26.19 -16.29
CA SER A 246 -23.00 26.67 -16.55
C SER A 246 -23.41 27.83 -15.64
N VAL A 247 -22.84 27.90 -14.43
CA VAL A 247 -23.00 29.03 -13.51
C VAL A 247 -22.01 30.17 -13.76
N GLY A 248 -21.20 30.08 -14.82
CA GLY A 248 -20.34 31.16 -15.30
C GLY A 248 -18.94 31.23 -14.70
N LYS A 249 -18.50 30.21 -13.94
CA LYS A 249 -17.14 30.15 -13.38
C LYS A 249 -16.11 29.95 -14.50
N SER A 250 -14.99 30.65 -14.42
CA SER A 250 -13.87 30.49 -15.36
C SER A 250 -13.06 29.23 -15.06
N VAL A 251 -12.22 28.80 -16.02
CA VAL A 251 -11.40 27.58 -15.86
C VAL A 251 -10.43 27.72 -14.69
N ASP A 252 -9.79 28.88 -14.54
CA ASP A 252 -8.89 29.18 -13.43
C ASP A 252 -9.62 29.20 -12.07
N GLU A 253 -10.85 29.71 -12.00
CA GLU A 253 -11.66 29.66 -10.76
C GLU A 253 -12.07 28.23 -10.37
N ILE A 254 -12.35 27.37 -11.36
CA ILE A 254 -12.81 25.99 -11.13
C ILE A 254 -11.66 25.10 -10.60
N PHE A 255 -10.47 25.25 -11.18
CA PHE A 255 -9.29 24.46 -10.82
C PHE A 255 -8.46 25.13 -9.69
N ASP A 256 -8.95 26.19 -9.07
CA ASP A 256 -8.30 26.83 -7.92
C ASP A 256 -8.43 25.97 -6.65
N GLY A 257 -7.29 25.46 -6.20
CA GLY A 257 -7.17 24.61 -5.02
C GLY A 257 -6.90 23.13 -5.34
N PRO A 258 -7.22 22.22 -4.40
CA PRO A 258 -6.84 20.82 -4.48
C PRO A 258 -7.68 20.01 -5.45
N VAL A 259 -7.05 18.99 -6.04
CA VAL A 259 -7.73 17.94 -6.79
C VAL A 259 -8.60 17.13 -5.82
N LEU A 260 -9.87 16.95 -6.19
CA LEU A 260 -10.85 16.15 -5.45
C LEU A 260 -11.29 14.96 -6.30
N GLU A 261 -11.66 13.86 -5.66
CA GLU A 261 -12.07 12.63 -6.34
C GLU A 261 -13.50 12.75 -6.88
N HIS A 262 -14.38 13.45 -6.14
CA HIS A 262 -15.82 13.45 -6.38
C HIS A 262 -16.36 14.70 -7.10
N GLY A 263 -15.50 15.42 -7.84
CA GLY A 263 -15.87 16.63 -8.59
C GLY A 263 -15.32 17.91 -7.98
N PHE A 264 -16.08 19.00 -8.01
CA PHE A 264 -15.67 20.32 -7.54
C PHE A 264 -16.55 20.80 -6.39
N ILE A 265 -15.94 21.46 -5.41
CA ILE A 265 -16.66 22.17 -4.33
C ILE A 265 -16.49 23.67 -4.56
N ASP A 266 -17.60 24.40 -4.66
CA ASP A 266 -17.58 25.86 -4.78
C ASP A 266 -17.05 26.50 -3.48
N THR A 267 -15.92 27.20 -3.60
CA THR A 267 -15.22 27.85 -2.49
C THR A 267 -16.09 28.88 -1.76
N GLU A 268 -16.89 29.67 -2.48
CA GLU A 268 -17.73 30.71 -1.88
C GLU A 268 -18.88 30.11 -1.07
N ILE A 269 -19.51 29.07 -1.60
CA ILE A 269 -20.57 28.32 -0.90
C ILE A 269 -19.99 27.65 0.36
N LEU A 270 -18.82 27.01 0.24
CA LEU A 270 -18.17 26.36 1.36
C LEU A 270 -17.82 27.36 2.48
N GLN A 271 -17.30 28.54 2.15
CA GLN A 271 -16.94 29.57 3.15
C GLN A 271 -18.16 30.17 3.87
N ARG A 272 -19.33 30.20 3.21
CA ARG A 272 -20.60 30.63 3.82
C ARG A 272 -21.18 29.55 4.73
N THR A 273 -20.88 28.28 4.46
CA THR A 273 -21.32 27.13 5.25
C THR A 273 -20.50 27.02 6.54
N ARG A 274 -20.96 27.71 7.59
CA ARG A 274 -20.29 27.75 8.91
C ARG A 274 -20.96 26.82 9.91
N ARG A 275 -20.19 26.37 10.89
CA ARG A 275 -20.73 25.61 12.02
C ARG A 275 -21.66 26.49 12.85
N HIS A 276 -22.88 26.04 13.09
CA HIS A 276 -23.79 26.71 14.01
C HIS A 276 -23.34 26.49 15.46
N THR A 277 -23.26 27.57 16.24
CA THR A 277 -23.05 27.50 17.71
C THR A 277 -24.37 27.57 18.48
N ALA A 278 -25.43 28.04 17.83
CA ALA A 278 -26.79 28.05 18.35
C ALA A 278 -27.79 28.04 17.18
N LEU A 279 -28.97 27.47 17.41
CA LEU A 279 -30.10 27.49 16.47
C LEU A 279 -31.15 28.49 16.96
N ARG A 280 -31.68 29.33 16.06
CA ARG A 280 -32.73 30.29 16.38
C ARG A 280 -34.05 29.81 15.81
N ALA A 281 -35.11 29.89 16.62
CA ALA A 281 -36.45 29.51 16.20
C ALA A 281 -36.95 30.35 15.01
N SER A 282 -36.53 31.62 14.92
CA SER A 282 -36.84 32.51 13.80
C SER A 282 -36.31 32.01 12.46
N ASP A 283 -35.15 31.38 12.47
CA ASP A 283 -34.47 30.95 11.26
C ASP A 283 -35.13 29.67 10.73
N LEU A 284 -35.39 28.70 11.62
CA LEU A 284 -36.17 27.51 11.28
C LEU A 284 -37.59 27.85 10.82
N LEU A 285 -38.23 28.83 11.45
CA LEU A 285 -39.56 29.31 11.03
C LEU A 285 -39.51 29.84 9.60
N ARG A 286 -38.48 30.60 9.25
CA ARG A 286 -38.30 31.11 7.88
C ARG A 286 -38.13 29.97 6.88
N GLU A 287 -37.27 29.00 7.18
CA GLU A 287 -37.05 27.83 6.31
C GLU A 287 -38.35 27.03 6.09
N ILE A 288 -39.15 26.85 7.14
CA ILE A 288 -40.47 26.18 7.04
C ILE A 288 -41.46 27.02 6.21
N MET A 289 -41.50 28.34 6.42
CA MET A 289 -42.41 29.24 5.72
C MET A 289 -42.11 29.35 4.21
N ASP A 290 -40.87 29.13 3.81
CA ASP A 290 -40.44 29.14 2.40
C ASP A 290 -40.86 27.86 1.63
N VAL A 291 -41.35 26.82 2.33
CA VAL A 291 -41.84 25.59 1.70
C VAL A 291 -43.17 25.85 0.95
N PRO A 292 -43.25 25.55 -0.36
CA PRO A 292 -44.48 25.70 -1.12
C PRO A 292 -45.64 24.92 -0.48
N GLY A 293 -46.73 25.62 -0.17
CA GLY A 293 -47.92 25.03 0.47
C GLY A 293 -48.05 25.33 1.96
N VAL A 294 -47.01 25.85 2.63
CA VAL A 294 -47.10 26.35 4.01
C VAL A 294 -47.74 27.74 4.03
N ARG A 295 -48.70 27.95 4.93
CA ARG A 295 -49.39 29.26 5.13
C ARG A 295 -48.95 29.98 6.39
N ALA A 296 -48.76 29.24 7.48
CA ALA A 296 -48.35 29.80 8.77
C ALA A 296 -47.72 28.73 9.68
N VAL A 297 -46.78 29.14 10.53
CA VAL A 297 -46.28 28.35 11.66
C VAL A 297 -46.84 28.96 12.94
N ARG A 298 -47.66 28.22 13.69
CA ARG A 298 -48.36 28.74 14.89
C ARG A 298 -47.48 28.72 16.13
N ASN A 299 -46.69 27.68 16.28
CA ASN A 299 -45.68 27.53 17.32
C ASN A 299 -44.48 26.75 16.76
N ILE A 300 -43.32 26.97 17.38
CA ILE A 300 -42.11 26.21 17.10
C ILE A 300 -41.26 26.17 18.37
N ALA A 301 -40.71 25.00 18.68
CA ALA A 301 -39.74 24.80 19.74
C ALA A 301 -38.69 23.77 19.31
N MET A 302 -37.49 23.87 19.89
CA MET A 302 -36.34 23.01 19.60
C MET A 302 -35.85 22.37 20.89
N ALA A 303 -35.30 21.17 20.83
CA ALA A 303 -34.74 20.51 22.01
C ALA A 303 -33.52 19.65 21.67
N THR A 304 -32.57 19.62 22.60
CA THR A 304 -31.51 18.60 22.72
C THR A 304 -31.64 17.95 24.09
N GLY A 305 -31.76 16.61 24.15
CA GLY A 305 -32.20 15.95 25.38
C GLY A 305 -33.58 16.44 25.83
N ASP A 306 -33.88 16.45 27.13
CA ASP A 306 -35.26 16.64 27.63
C ASP A 306 -35.76 18.10 27.70
N ARG A 307 -34.90 19.08 27.43
CA ARG A 307 -35.22 20.50 27.60
C ARG A 307 -35.61 21.14 26.27
N TRP A 308 -36.81 21.74 26.23
CA TRP A 308 -37.35 22.47 25.09
C TRP A 308 -37.09 23.98 25.21
N GLU A 309 -36.63 24.58 24.13
CA GLU A 309 -36.35 26.00 24.00
C GLU A 309 -37.17 26.61 22.85
N VAL A 310 -37.78 27.77 23.10
CA VAL A 310 -38.74 28.41 22.17
C VAL A 310 -38.10 29.54 21.35
N TRP A 311 -36.92 30.02 21.75
CA TRP A 311 -36.25 31.16 21.10
C TRP A 311 -34.89 30.79 20.52
N SER A 312 -34.04 30.13 21.32
CA SER A 312 -32.67 29.81 20.98
C SER A 312 -32.26 28.52 21.66
N LEU A 313 -31.65 27.62 20.89
CA LEU A 313 -31.06 26.40 21.39
C LEU A 313 -29.54 26.48 21.22
N ASP A 314 -28.80 26.50 22.33
CA ASP A 314 -27.34 26.48 22.29
C ASP A 314 -26.84 25.07 21.92
N LEU A 315 -25.85 25.00 21.04
CA LEU A 315 -25.25 23.75 20.57
C LEU A 315 -23.92 23.49 21.26
N ASP A 316 -23.59 22.22 21.49
CA ASP A 316 -22.32 21.83 22.10
C ASP A 316 -21.21 21.92 21.04
N PRO A 317 -20.16 22.76 21.22
CA PRO A 317 -19.06 22.85 20.28
C PRO A 317 -18.26 21.55 20.10
N ALA A 318 -18.43 20.56 20.99
CA ALA A 318 -17.81 19.25 20.90
C ALA A 318 -18.67 18.20 20.18
N ARG A 319 -19.85 18.56 19.66
CA ARG A 319 -20.77 17.65 18.95
C ARG A 319 -21.24 18.24 17.62
N ALA A 320 -21.78 17.38 16.76
CA ALA A 320 -22.37 17.77 15.47
C ALA A 320 -23.91 17.76 15.58
N PRO A 321 -24.60 18.88 15.32
CA PRO A 321 -26.05 18.94 15.39
C PRO A 321 -26.67 18.10 14.26
N ARG A 322 -27.69 17.31 14.58
CA ARG A 322 -28.39 16.46 13.61
C ARG A 322 -29.88 16.60 13.77
N PHE A 323 -30.61 16.82 12.68
CA PHE A 323 -32.07 16.81 12.74
C PHE A 323 -32.59 15.39 12.98
N ASP A 324 -33.39 15.22 14.03
CA ASP A 324 -34.04 13.95 14.36
C ASP A 324 -35.52 13.97 13.97
N PRO A 325 -35.88 13.59 12.73
CA PRO A 325 -37.26 13.55 12.28
C PRO A 325 -38.07 12.42 12.91
N GLN A 326 -37.40 11.36 13.43
CA GLN A 326 -38.07 10.24 14.09
C GLN A 326 -38.74 10.69 15.38
N ASN A 327 -38.04 11.50 16.19
CA ASN A 327 -38.55 11.98 17.48
C ASN A 327 -39.05 13.44 17.46
N SER A 328 -39.10 14.07 16.28
CA SER A 328 -39.73 15.38 16.09
C SER A 328 -41.27 15.28 16.05
N ALA A 329 -41.94 16.36 16.48
CA ALA A 329 -43.39 16.47 16.61
C ALA A 329 -43.92 17.62 15.73
N ILE A 330 -43.94 17.40 14.42
CA ILE A 330 -44.45 18.37 13.44
C ILE A 330 -45.88 17.97 13.03
N ARG A 331 -46.86 18.86 13.26
CA ARG A 331 -48.27 18.64 12.90
C ARG A 331 -48.66 19.54 11.75
N LEU A 332 -49.36 18.98 10.77
CA LEU A 332 -49.91 19.73 9.64
C LEU A 332 -51.42 19.91 9.83
N GLU A 333 -51.91 21.13 9.66
CA GLU A 333 -53.33 21.47 9.79
C GLU A 333 -53.83 22.14 8.50
N LYS A 334 -54.96 21.66 7.95
CA LYS A 334 -55.65 22.29 6.82
C LYS A 334 -57.06 22.66 7.23
N ASP A 335 -57.40 23.95 7.22
CA ASP A 335 -58.72 24.49 7.61
C ASP A 335 -59.23 23.94 8.97
N LEU A 336 -58.35 23.91 10.00
CA LEU A 336 -58.60 23.36 11.34
C LEU A 336 -58.74 21.82 11.41
N ILE A 337 -58.39 21.10 10.34
CA ILE A 337 -58.36 19.64 10.30
C ILE A 337 -56.91 19.17 10.35
N ASP A 338 -56.60 18.33 11.34
CA ASP A 338 -55.29 17.67 11.45
C ASP A 338 -55.10 16.70 10.27
N VAL A 339 -54.01 16.92 9.53
CA VAL A 339 -53.54 16.04 8.47
C VAL A 339 -52.42 15.18 9.05
N THR A 340 -52.59 13.86 9.01
CA THR A 340 -51.58 12.91 9.52
C THR A 340 -51.02 12.10 8.34
N PRO A 341 -49.93 12.57 7.69
CA PRO A 341 -49.20 11.76 6.73
C PRO A 341 -48.64 10.48 7.39
N ASP A 342 -48.53 9.41 6.62
CA ASP A 342 -47.84 8.19 7.04
C ASP A 342 -46.38 8.51 7.38
N LYS A 343 -46.02 8.42 8.67
CA LYS A 343 -44.71 8.80 9.19
C LYS A 343 -43.60 7.91 8.65
N GLU A 344 -43.79 6.60 8.56
CA GLU A 344 -42.75 5.68 8.09
C GLU A 344 -42.46 5.92 6.60
N ALA A 345 -43.52 6.03 5.78
CA ALA A 345 -43.37 6.34 4.37
C ALA A 345 -42.71 7.71 4.13
N THR A 346 -43.05 8.72 4.94
CA THR A 346 -42.44 10.06 4.88
C THR A 346 -40.95 9.99 5.18
N LEU A 347 -40.57 9.28 6.25
CA LEU A 347 -39.17 9.13 6.66
C LEU A 347 -38.35 8.34 5.63
N ALA A 348 -38.93 7.35 4.96
CA ALA A 348 -38.26 6.62 3.89
C ALA A 348 -37.91 7.52 2.70
N ILE A 349 -38.84 8.37 2.25
CA ILE A 349 -38.60 9.33 1.16
C ILE A 349 -37.59 10.40 1.59
N TYR A 350 -37.69 10.89 2.83
CA TYR A 350 -36.71 11.82 3.38
C TYR A 350 -35.30 11.23 3.36
N ARG A 351 -35.12 9.98 3.83
CA ARG A 351 -33.83 9.29 3.85
C ARG A 351 -33.25 9.12 2.44
N ASP A 352 -34.04 8.66 1.47
CA ASP A 352 -33.62 8.55 0.06
C ASP A 352 -33.22 9.90 -0.55
N GLY A 353 -33.96 10.96 -0.23
CA GLY A 353 -33.64 12.32 -0.69
C GLY A 353 -32.33 12.86 -0.11
N ILE A 354 -32.09 12.66 1.19
CA ILE A 354 -30.83 13.05 1.83
C ILE A 354 -29.65 12.21 1.32
N ASP A 355 -29.87 10.92 1.06
CA ASP A 355 -28.84 10.03 0.49
C ASP A 355 -28.37 10.49 -0.89
N LYS A 356 -29.31 10.83 -1.78
CA LYS A 356 -29.00 11.40 -3.09
C LYS A 356 -28.30 12.76 -2.99
N ALA A 357 -28.72 13.62 -2.07
CA ALA A 357 -28.14 14.95 -1.88
C ALA A 357 -26.75 14.92 -1.22
N SER A 358 -26.47 13.92 -0.39
CA SER A 358 -25.19 13.73 0.30
C SER A 358 -24.21 12.83 -0.47
N GLY A 359 -24.68 12.25 -1.58
CA GLY A 359 -23.89 11.34 -2.40
C GLY A 359 -22.65 12.03 -2.96
N LYS A 360 -21.56 11.27 -3.04
CA LYS A 360 -20.29 11.70 -3.63
C LYS A 360 -20.13 10.99 -4.97
N PRO A 361 -20.60 11.58 -6.08
CA PRO A 361 -20.50 10.94 -7.38
C PRO A 361 -19.02 10.81 -7.79
N GLU A 362 -18.68 9.77 -8.52
CA GLU A 362 -17.39 9.66 -9.21
C GLU A 362 -17.58 10.06 -10.68
N PRO A 363 -17.39 11.34 -11.03
CA PRO A 363 -17.59 11.80 -12.40
C PRO A 363 -16.54 11.21 -13.35
N ALA A 364 -16.95 11.01 -14.60
CA ALA A 364 -16.06 10.55 -15.66
C ALA A 364 -14.91 11.55 -15.91
N THR A 365 -13.83 11.11 -16.56
CA THR A 365 -12.62 11.93 -16.75
C THR A 365 -12.87 13.23 -17.52
N ASP A 366 -13.74 13.22 -18.52
CA ASP A 366 -14.15 14.38 -19.32
C ASP A 366 -15.04 15.37 -18.55
N GLN A 367 -15.61 14.94 -17.42
CA GLN A 367 -16.35 15.78 -16.48
C GLN A 367 -15.44 16.38 -15.38
N ARG A 368 -14.15 16.02 -15.35
CA ARG A 368 -13.14 16.50 -14.38
C ARG A 368 -11.99 17.28 -15.01
N ASP A 369 -11.77 17.18 -16.32
CA ASP A 369 -10.64 17.80 -16.99
C ASP A 369 -11.02 18.32 -18.38
N ILE A 370 -10.29 19.33 -18.86
CA ILE A 370 -10.43 19.88 -20.21
C ILE A 370 -9.31 19.30 -21.07
N ARG A 371 -9.65 18.37 -21.95
CA ARG A 371 -8.69 17.75 -22.87
C ARG A 371 -9.03 18.07 -24.32
N PRO A 372 -8.04 18.46 -25.14
CA PRO A 372 -8.24 18.58 -26.57
C PRO A 372 -8.63 17.21 -27.16
N ALA A 373 -9.46 17.23 -28.20
CA ALA A 373 -9.74 16.02 -28.96
C ALA A 373 -8.45 15.48 -29.60
N ARG A 374 -8.32 14.16 -29.71
CA ARG A 374 -7.21 13.56 -30.46
C ARG A 374 -7.35 13.90 -31.95
N GLY A 375 -6.25 14.31 -32.57
CA GLY A 375 -6.18 14.46 -34.02
C GLY A 375 -6.11 13.12 -34.73
N ARG A 376 -6.13 13.18 -36.06
CA ARG A 376 -5.96 12.02 -36.95
C ARG A 376 -4.52 12.02 -37.44
N ASP A 377 -3.92 10.84 -37.51
CA ASP A 377 -2.66 10.69 -38.24
C ASP A 377 -2.89 11.00 -39.73
N ARG A 378 -2.09 11.93 -40.25
CA ARG A 378 -2.13 12.41 -41.64
C ARG A 378 -0.94 11.91 -42.47
N HIS A 379 -0.13 11.01 -41.92
CA HIS A 379 1.06 10.45 -42.57
C HIS A 379 1.99 11.54 -43.10
N LEU A 380 2.40 12.45 -42.21
CA LEU A 380 3.16 13.66 -42.56
C LEU A 380 4.54 13.37 -43.18
N SER A 381 5.09 12.20 -42.88
CA SER A 381 6.40 11.73 -43.36
C SER A 381 6.36 11.29 -44.84
N GLU A 382 5.21 10.88 -45.37
CA GLU A 382 5.08 10.34 -46.73
C GLU A 382 5.50 11.37 -47.79
N TYR A 383 6.54 11.04 -48.55
CA TYR A 383 7.10 11.87 -49.61
C TYR A 383 7.17 11.13 -50.94
N ASP A 384 6.47 11.65 -51.95
CA ASP A 384 6.58 11.20 -53.34
C ASP A 384 7.69 11.96 -54.06
N SER A 385 8.64 11.23 -54.66
CA SER A 385 9.72 11.87 -55.41
C SER A 385 9.17 12.69 -56.58
N LEU A 386 9.70 13.90 -56.74
CA LEU A 386 9.37 14.80 -57.86
C LEU A 386 9.65 14.15 -59.23
N GLN A 387 10.54 13.15 -59.28
CA GLN A 387 10.86 12.41 -60.50
C GLN A 387 9.65 11.64 -61.08
N ARG A 388 8.64 11.31 -60.26
CA ARG A 388 7.38 10.69 -60.71
C ARG A 388 6.52 11.65 -61.55
N GLN A 389 6.63 12.94 -61.27
CA GLN A 389 5.78 13.98 -61.87
C GLN A 389 6.30 14.46 -63.23
N PHE A 390 7.49 14.01 -63.64
CA PHE A 390 8.06 14.39 -64.94
C PHE A 390 7.33 13.72 -66.11
N PRO A 391 7.20 14.42 -67.25
CA PRO A 391 6.68 13.82 -68.48
C PRO A 391 7.48 12.57 -68.88
N ALA A 392 6.78 11.54 -69.38
CA ALA A 392 7.37 10.25 -69.74
C ALA A 392 8.56 10.34 -70.72
N VAL A 393 8.63 11.39 -71.55
CA VAL A 393 9.74 11.64 -72.50
C VAL A 393 11.11 11.78 -71.81
N TYR A 394 11.15 12.22 -70.55
CA TYR A 394 12.38 12.30 -69.76
C TYR A 394 12.94 10.91 -69.41
N GLY A 395 12.09 9.87 -69.38
CA GLY A 395 12.50 8.49 -69.11
C GLY A 395 13.05 8.27 -67.71
N ILE A 396 12.66 9.12 -66.75
CA ILE A 396 13.09 9.07 -65.35
C ILE A 396 11.98 8.62 -64.38
N GLY A 397 10.71 8.73 -64.76
CA GLY A 397 9.60 8.20 -63.97
C GLY A 397 9.55 6.67 -63.95
N GLU A 398 8.49 6.12 -63.37
CA GLU A 398 8.30 4.68 -63.11
C GLU A 398 8.35 3.81 -64.37
N LEU A 399 7.78 4.30 -65.49
CA LEU A 399 7.83 3.60 -66.78
C LEU A 399 9.27 3.46 -67.33
N GLY A 400 10.19 4.32 -66.88
CA GLY A 400 11.59 4.31 -67.28
C GLY A 400 11.82 4.46 -68.78
N LEU A 401 12.93 3.89 -69.25
CA LEU A 401 13.28 3.81 -70.67
C LEU A 401 13.04 2.39 -71.19
N PRO A 402 12.66 2.22 -72.47
CA PRO A 402 12.51 0.90 -73.05
C PRO A 402 13.83 0.12 -73.03
N ALA A 403 13.75 -1.21 -72.92
CA ALA A 403 14.92 -2.09 -72.90
C ALA A 403 15.78 -2.02 -74.18
N SER A 404 15.28 -1.41 -75.25
CA SER A 404 16.01 -1.12 -76.50
C SER A 404 16.77 0.22 -76.49
N ALA A 405 16.62 1.05 -75.46
CA ALA A 405 17.26 2.36 -75.40
C ALA A 405 18.79 2.26 -75.37
N ALA A 406 19.47 3.12 -76.14
CA ALA A 406 20.92 3.15 -76.24
C ALA A 406 21.61 3.39 -74.87
N PRO A 407 22.81 2.82 -74.63
CA PRO A 407 23.53 2.99 -73.36
C PRO A 407 23.74 4.45 -72.97
N THR A 408 24.01 5.33 -73.94
CA THR A 408 24.17 6.78 -73.73
C THR A 408 22.88 7.45 -73.24
N ARG A 409 21.70 7.03 -73.73
CA ARG A 409 20.41 7.55 -73.28
C ARG A 409 20.08 7.11 -71.85
N ARG A 410 20.44 5.87 -71.49
CA ARG A 410 20.32 5.36 -70.12
C ARG A 410 21.23 6.10 -69.15
N ALA A 411 22.49 6.34 -69.55
CA ALA A 411 23.45 7.11 -68.75
C ALA A 411 22.96 8.55 -68.50
N ARG A 412 22.42 9.23 -69.53
CA ARG A 412 21.82 10.57 -69.38
C ARG A 412 20.60 10.59 -68.46
N ALA A 413 19.73 9.57 -68.54
CA ALA A 413 18.60 9.43 -67.61
C ALA A 413 19.09 9.29 -66.17
N ARG A 414 20.06 8.41 -65.91
CA ARG A 414 20.67 8.23 -64.58
C ARG A 414 21.33 9.51 -64.06
N GLN A 415 22.00 10.27 -64.93
CA GLN A 415 22.60 11.55 -64.57
C GLN A 415 21.53 12.56 -64.13
N LEU A 416 20.41 12.65 -64.86
CA LEU A 416 19.30 13.53 -64.47
C LEU A 416 18.65 13.07 -63.16
N LYS A 417 18.41 11.77 -62.97
CA LYS A 417 17.93 11.23 -61.68
C LYS A 417 18.84 11.63 -60.52
N ALA A 418 20.15 11.46 -60.69
CA ALA A 418 21.13 11.84 -59.67
C ALA A 418 21.13 13.34 -59.38
N TYR A 419 20.92 14.18 -60.39
CA TYR A 419 20.78 15.63 -60.22
C TYR A 419 19.51 16.00 -59.43
N LEU A 420 18.39 15.35 -59.73
CA LEU A 420 17.10 15.60 -59.08
C LEU A 420 17.05 15.11 -57.63
N LEU A 421 17.81 14.06 -57.30
CA LEU A 421 17.95 13.55 -55.93
C LEU A 421 18.39 14.62 -54.92
N PHE A 422 19.14 15.65 -55.35
CA PHE A 422 19.49 16.77 -54.47
C PHE A 422 18.26 17.55 -53.99
N PHE A 423 17.33 17.85 -54.90
CA PHE A 423 16.09 18.56 -54.57
C PHE A 423 15.13 17.66 -53.80
N ASP A 424 14.99 16.40 -54.25
CA ASP A 424 14.19 15.39 -53.57
C ASP A 424 14.60 15.25 -52.11
N GLN A 425 15.89 15.15 -51.82
CA GLN A 425 16.39 14.95 -50.46
C GLN A 425 16.11 16.16 -49.56
N LEU A 426 16.21 17.38 -50.09
CA LEU A 426 15.88 18.60 -49.33
C LEU A 426 14.38 18.67 -49.00
N LEU A 427 13.52 18.31 -49.95
CA LEU A 427 12.07 18.27 -49.76
C LEU A 427 11.69 17.17 -48.76
N ALA A 428 12.20 15.96 -48.94
CA ALA A 428 11.99 14.84 -48.03
C ALA A 428 12.39 15.17 -46.59
N ASN A 429 13.52 15.87 -46.40
CA ASN A 429 13.91 16.38 -45.08
C ASN A 429 12.90 17.39 -44.50
N GLY A 430 12.27 18.21 -45.34
CA GLY A 430 11.18 19.11 -44.92
C GLY A 430 9.95 18.37 -44.39
N PHE A 431 9.52 17.31 -45.09
CA PHE A 431 8.43 16.43 -44.62
C PHE A 431 8.81 15.69 -43.34
N ALA A 432 10.05 15.19 -43.24
CA ALA A 432 10.55 14.58 -41.99
C ALA A 432 10.54 15.59 -40.84
N GLN A 433 10.99 16.82 -41.06
CA GLN A 433 10.97 17.87 -40.05
C GLN A 433 9.54 18.20 -39.58
N LEU A 434 8.56 18.18 -40.49
CA LEU A 434 7.15 18.39 -40.17
C LEU A 434 6.57 17.22 -39.36
N ALA A 435 6.88 15.98 -39.75
CA ALA A 435 6.45 14.77 -39.04
C ALA A 435 6.98 14.72 -37.59
N HIS A 436 8.16 15.29 -37.34
CA HIS A 436 8.80 15.32 -36.02
C HIS A 436 8.55 16.60 -35.21
N VAL A 437 7.54 17.42 -35.55
CA VAL A 437 7.20 18.63 -34.77
C VAL A 437 6.87 18.29 -33.31
N ARG A 438 6.18 17.16 -33.08
CA ARG A 438 5.90 16.63 -31.74
C ARG A 438 7.18 16.41 -30.94
N ASP A 439 8.19 15.79 -31.55
CA ASP A 439 9.45 15.42 -30.88
C ASP A 439 10.31 16.64 -30.56
N LEU A 440 10.23 17.70 -31.39
CA LEU A 440 10.90 18.98 -31.12
C LEU A 440 10.42 19.61 -29.80
N PHE A 441 9.11 19.61 -29.57
CA PHE A 441 8.49 20.13 -28.35
C PHE A 441 8.32 19.08 -27.25
N SER A 442 8.87 17.87 -27.44
CA SER A 442 8.88 16.85 -26.42
C SER A 442 9.98 17.13 -25.40
N PHE A 443 9.61 17.02 -24.13
CA PHE A 443 10.56 16.88 -23.02
C PHE A 443 10.65 15.43 -22.53
N GLN A 444 10.06 14.48 -23.24
CA GLN A 444 10.16 13.05 -22.98
C GLN A 444 11.34 12.44 -23.76
N GLY A 445 12.07 11.52 -23.13
CA GLY A 445 13.21 10.80 -23.72
C GLY A 445 14.52 11.58 -23.79
N ASP A 446 15.59 10.90 -24.17
CA ASP A 446 16.97 11.41 -24.16
C ASP A 446 17.44 11.95 -25.53
N ASP A 447 16.55 11.99 -26.52
CA ASP A 447 16.90 12.44 -27.86
C ASP A 447 17.06 13.96 -27.95
N THR A 448 18.28 14.39 -28.26
CA THR A 448 18.65 15.80 -28.40
C THR A 448 18.62 16.30 -29.85
N ARG A 449 18.27 15.43 -30.82
CA ARG A 449 18.18 15.80 -32.24
C ARG A 449 17.13 16.89 -32.46
N THR A 450 17.48 17.86 -33.30
CA THR A 450 16.56 18.96 -33.67
C THR A 450 16.32 19.09 -35.18
N TYR A 451 17.14 18.40 -35.97
CA TYR A 451 16.97 18.30 -37.41
C TYR A 451 16.73 16.84 -37.78
N PHE A 452 15.67 16.60 -38.53
CA PHE A 452 15.26 15.27 -38.96
C PHE A 452 15.43 15.13 -40.47
N SER A 453 15.73 13.91 -40.89
CA SER A 453 15.89 13.56 -42.29
C SER A 453 15.30 12.18 -42.55
N GLN A 454 14.89 11.96 -43.80
CA GLN A 454 14.43 10.66 -44.26
C GLN A 454 15.08 10.35 -45.60
N VAL A 455 15.34 9.09 -45.90
CA VAL A 455 15.92 8.71 -47.20
C VAL A 455 14.84 8.76 -48.26
N VAL A 456 15.17 9.31 -49.43
CA VAL A 456 14.32 9.19 -50.62
C VAL A 456 14.48 7.79 -51.17
N ASP A 457 13.60 6.87 -50.76
CA ASP A 457 13.55 5.50 -51.25
C ASP A 457 12.23 5.21 -51.95
N ASP A 458 12.26 5.39 -53.27
CA ASP A 458 11.14 5.11 -54.14
C ASP A 458 11.45 3.87 -54.99
N PRO A 459 10.87 2.70 -54.67
CA PRO A 459 11.16 1.44 -55.34
C PRO A 459 10.87 1.49 -56.85
N GLY A 460 9.84 2.24 -57.25
CA GLY A 460 9.43 2.38 -58.66
C GLY A 460 10.43 3.15 -59.52
N LEU A 461 11.35 3.89 -58.90
CA LEU A 461 12.32 4.73 -59.59
C LEU A 461 13.72 4.10 -59.71
N GLY A 462 13.98 2.96 -59.07
CA GLY A 462 15.27 2.26 -59.17
C GLY A 462 16.46 3.11 -58.70
N LEU A 463 16.27 3.87 -57.62
CA LEU A 463 17.26 4.83 -57.10
C LEU A 463 18.46 4.16 -56.42
N ALA A 464 18.33 2.90 -55.99
CA ALA A 464 19.42 2.15 -55.35
C ALA A 464 20.71 2.14 -56.19
N ALA A 465 20.59 2.01 -57.51
CA ALA A 465 21.73 1.99 -58.43
C ALA A 465 22.46 3.35 -58.59
N LEU A 466 21.94 4.41 -57.97
CA LEU A 466 22.52 5.76 -57.97
C LEU A 466 23.19 6.11 -56.63
N ARG A 467 22.96 5.33 -55.57
CA ARG A 467 23.52 5.59 -54.25
C ARG A 467 24.98 5.16 -54.19
N VAL A 468 25.78 5.94 -53.46
CA VAL A 468 27.19 5.60 -53.18
C VAL A 468 27.30 4.50 -52.11
N ARG A 469 26.32 4.44 -51.20
CA ARG A 469 26.19 3.41 -50.17
C ARG A 469 25.00 2.54 -50.57
N GLU A 470 25.25 1.24 -50.75
CA GLU A 470 24.21 0.29 -51.16
C GLU A 470 23.27 -0.07 -50.00
N ASP A 471 23.81 -0.11 -48.78
CA ASP A 471 23.04 -0.30 -47.56
C ASP A 471 22.23 0.96 -47.23
N LEU A 472 20.92 0.77 -47.04
CA LEU A 472 19.95 1.85 -46.84
C LEU A 472 20.08 2.51 -45.46
N ASP A 473 20.37 1.72 -44.43
CA ASP A 473 20.50 2.20 -43.05
C ASP A 473 21.79 3.02 -42.89
N ASP A 474 22.90 2.54 -43.45
CA ASP A 474 24.15 3.28 -43.53
C ASP A 474 24.01 4.58 -44.32
N HIS A 475 23.20 4.56 -45.39
CA HIS A 475 22.89 5.77 -46.15
C HIS A 475 22.05 6.75 -45.33
N ALA A 476 20.97 6.29 -44.68
CA ALA A 476 20.13 7.08 -43.80
C ALA A 476 20.93 7.72 -42.67
N ALA A 477 21.75 6.94 -41.97
CA ALA A 477 22.63 7.44 -40.92
C ALA A 477 23.62 8.49 -41.44
N SER A 478 24.09 8.37 -42.69
CA SER A 478 24.93 9.38 -43.31
C SER A 478 24.18 10.66 -43.65
N ILE A 479 22.96 10.58 -44.17
CA ILE A 479 22.13 11.76 -44.46
C ILE A 479 21.79 12.48 -43.14
N GLN A 480 21.43 11.72 -42.11
CA GLN A 480 21.17 12.27 -40.79
C GLN A 480 22.40 12.97 -40.22
N ARG A 481 23.61 12.40 -40.34
CA ARG A 481 24.85 13.06 -39.90
C ARG A 481 25.20 14.33 -40.67
N ILE A 482 24.79 14.45 -41.93
CA ILE A 482 25.01 15.65 -42.75
C ILE A 482 23.96 16.73 -42.41
N THR A 483 22.73 16.30 -42.10
CA THR A 483 21.60 17.18 -41.81
C THR A 483 21.67 17.71 -40.37
N ALA A 484 22.04 16.85 -39.42
CA ALA A 484 22.27 17.23 -38.03
C ALA A 484 23.58 18.00 -37.88
N ASN A 485 23.63 18.90 -36.91
CA ASN A 485 24.87 19.54 -36.50
C ASN A 485 25.06 19.26 -35.00
N PRO A 486 25.81 18.20 -34.65
CA PRO A 486 26.01 17.78 -33.27
C PRO A 486 26.53 18.89 -32.35
N SER A 487 27.22 19.90 -32.90
CA SER A 487 27.73 21.04 -32.13
C SER A 487 26.70 22.14 -31.84
N LEU A 488 25.60 22.21 -32.62
CA LEU A 488 24.54 23.23 -32.49
C LEU A 488 23.21 22.67 -32.00
N ASP A 489 22.97 21.37 -32.15
CA ASP A 489 21.73 20.70 -31.75
C ASP A 489 21.42 20.89 -30.25
N PRO A 490 22.37 20.72 -29.31
CA PRO A 490 22.12 20.98 -27.89
C PRO A 490 21.65 22.41 -27.61
N ALA A 491 22.28 23.41 -28.22
CA ALA A 491 21.90 24.81 -28.05
C ALA A 491 20.50 25.11 -28.61
N ARG A 492 20.08 24.44 -29.68
CA ARG A 492 18.72 24.57 -30.23
C ARG A 492 17.70 23.86 -29.36
N LYS A 493 17.98 22.65 -28.87
CA LYS A 493 17.12 21.93 -27.92
C LYS A 493 16.93 22.75 -26.64
N ASN A 494 18.00 23.34 -26.11
CA ASN A 494 17.92 24.24 -24.96
C ASN A 494 16.97 25.42 -25.16
N ARG A 495 16.97 26.07 -26.33
CA ARG A 495 16.03 27.15 -26.66
C ARG A 495 14.56 26.67 -26.74
N LEU A 496 14.33 25.46 -27.25
CA LEU A 496 13.00 24.86 -27.27
C LEU A 496 12.50 24.57 -25.85
N LEU A 497 13.35 24.00 -24.99
CA LEU A 497 13.03 23.76 -23.59
C LEU A 497 12.80 25.07 -22.81
N ASP A 498 13.60 26.12 -23.08
CA ASP A 498 13.38 27.45 -22.49
C ASP A 498 12.01 28.03 -22.89
N HIS A 499 11.56 27.80 -24.13
CA HIS A 499 10.22 28.20 -24.56
C HIS A 499 9.12 27.46 -23.79
N LEU A 500 9.29 26.16 -23.51
CA LEU A 500 8.34 25.38 -22.73
C LEU A 500 8.32 25.80 -21.26
N LEU A 501 9.49 25.99 -20.64
CA LEU A 501 9.63 26.51 -19.27
C LEU A 501 9.00 27.89 -19.11
N ALA A 502 9.11 28.77 -20.11
CA ALA A 502 8.54 30.11 -20.08
C ALA A 502 7.01 30.11 -19.96
N ARG A 503 6.31 29.05 -20.38
CA ARG A 503 4.85 28.90 -20.21
C ARG A 503 4.46 28.81 -18.73
N PHE A 504 5.40 28.39 -17.89
CA PHE A 504 5.24 28.30 -16.43
C PHE A 504 6.00 29.40 -15.68
N ALA A 505 6.51 30.41 -16.40
CA ALA A 505 7.35 31.48 -15.89
C ALA A 505 8.68 31.04 -15.25
N GLU A 506 9.20 29.87 -15.64
CA GLU A 506 10.43 29.30 -15.08
C GLU A 506 11.65 29.67 -15.94
N ARG A 507 12.84 29.81 -15.31
CA ARG A 507 14.09 30.21 -15.97
C ARG A 507 15.30 29.49 -15.37
N PHE A 508 16.20 29.00 -16.23
CA PHE A 508 17.41 28.25 -15.83
C PHE A 508 18.72 29.01 -16.13
N THR A 509 18.65 30.32 -16.36
CA THR A 509 19.79 31.14 -16.81
C THR A 509 20.97 31.10 -15.83
N ASP A 510 20.69 31.28 -14.53
CA ASP A 510 21.74 31.32 -13.52
C ASP A 510 22.38 29.95 -13.31
N TYR A 511 21.56 28.88 -13.33
CA TYR A 511 22.05 27.52 -13.26
C TYR A 511 22.97 27.18 -14.45
N ALA A 512 22.58 27.58 -15.67
CA ALA A 512 23.40 27.40 -16.86
C ALA A 512 24.77 28.11 -16.76
N LEU A 513 24.82 29.30 -16.16
CA LEU A 513 26.08 30.02 -15.92
C LEU A 513 26.98 29.28 -14.92
N VAL A 514 26.40 28.72 -13.85
CA VAL A 514 27.14 27.93 -12.86
C VAL A 514 27.71 26.66 -13.50
N LEU A 515 26.91 25.90 -14.26
CA LEU A 515 27.38 24.68 -14.94
C LEU A 515 28.55 24.94 -15.89
N ARG A 516 28.52 26.05 -16.64
CA ARG A 516 29.61 26.43 -17.56
C ARG A 516 30.90 26.83 -16.84
N GLY A 517 30.80 27.22 -15.57
CA GLY A 517 31.95 27.58 -14.73
C GLY A 517 32.61 26.39 -14.04
N LEU A 518 32.00 25.21 -14.05
CA LEU A 518 32.50 24.01 -13.38
C LEU A 518 33.32 23.11 -14.34
N PRO A 519 34.34 22.38 -13.84
CA PRO A 519 35.05 21.37 -14.61
C PRO A 519 34.11 20.23 -15.07
N THR A 520 34.32 19.70 -16.29
CA THR A 520 33.48 18.63 -16.87
C THR A 520 33.40 17.38 -15.98
N GLY A 521 34.48 17.04 -15.29
CA GLY A 521 34.53 15.89 -14.37
C GLY A 521 33.64 16.02 -13.13
N GLU A 522 33.15 17.23 -12.81
CA GLU A 522 32.26 17.49 -11.66
C GLU A 522 30.79 17.52 -12.08
N LEU A 523 30.48 17.42 -13.38
CA LEU A 523 29.11 17.54 -13.89
C LEU A 523 28.33 16.21 -13.84
N SER A 524 29.02 15.08 -13.90
CA SER A 524 28.41 13.76 -13.85
C SER A 524 29.30 12.74 -13.14
N ALA A 525 28.69 11.67 -12.62
CA ALA A 525 29.42 10.61 -11.93
C ALA A 525 30.46 9.91 -12.80
N ASP A 526 30.25 9.89 -14.13
CA ASP A 526 31.20 9.33 -15.11
C ASP A 526 32.13 10.39 -15.74
N GLY A 527 31.92 11.68 -15.43
CA GLY A 527 32.70 12.83 -15.91
C GLY A 527 32.63 13.09 -17.42
N LYS A 528 31.66 12.51 -18.13
CA LYS A 528 31.57 12.55 -19.61
C LYS A 528 30.58 13.58 -20.14
N LEU A 529 29.62 14.03 -19.33
CA LEU A 529 28.57 14.93 -19.77
C LEU A 529 29.09 16.35 -19.95
N SER A 530 28.77 16.99 -21.08
CA SER A 530 28.98 18.42 -21.26
C SER A 530 27.98 19.24 -20.43
N ALA A 531 28.30 20.51 -20.17
CA ALA A 531 27.39 21.42 -19.47
C ALA A 531 26.05 21.61 -20.20
N GLU A 532 26.04 21.57 -21.54
CA GLU A 532 24.82 21.69 -22.35
C GLU A 532 23.95 20.44 -22.25
N GLU A 533 24.53 19.25 -22.30
CA GLU A 533 23.80 17.98 -22.17
C GLU A 533 23.21 17.81 -20.77
N LYS A 534 23.98 18.14 -19.72
CA LYS A 534 23.47 18.17 -18.34
C LYS A 534 22.30 19.15 -18.20
N LEU A 535 22.43 20.36 -18.74
CA LEU A 535 21.37 21.37 -18.68
C LEU A 535 20.08 20.90 -19.38
N ILE A 536 20.19 20.21 -20.52
CA ILE A 536 19.04 19.63 -21.23
C ILE A 536 18.33 18.60 -20.35
N GLY A 537 19.08 17.64 -19.81
CA GLY A 537 18.52 16.60 -18.94
C GLY A 537 17.85 17.19 -17.69
N ASP A 538 18.48 18.16 -17.03
CA ASP A 538 17.93 18.80 -15.84
C ASP A 538 16.64 19.60 -16.16
N LYS A 539 16.58 20.32 -17.30
CA LYS A 539 15.36 21.01 -17.76
C LYS A 539 14.24 20.03 -18.11
N GLN A 540 14.57 18.92 -18.77
CA GLN A 540 13.59 17.87 -19.08
C GLN A 540 13.02 17.26 -17.79
N ALA A 541 13.88 16.89 -16.84
CA ALA A 541 13.46 16.36 -15.55
C ALA A 541 12.56 17.35 -14.79
N PHE A 542 12.90 18.65 -14.82
CA PHE A 542 12.08 19.71 -14.22
C PHE A 542 10.70 19.83 -14.89
N LEU A 543 10.64 19.79 -16.23
CA LEU A 543 9.37 19.84 -16.97
C LEU A 543 8.52 18.57 -16.77
N GLN A 544 9.14 17.39 -16.73
CA GLN A 544 8.46 16.10 -16.49
C GLN A 544 7.80 16.04 -15.12
N ASP A 545 8.46 16.54 -14.07
CA ASP A 545 7.92 16.53 -12.70
C ASP A 545 7.12 17.81 -12.39
N TYR A 546 6.97 18.73 -13.35
CA TYR A 546 6.38 20.06 -13.14
C TYR A 546 4.98 20.05 -12.51
N PRO A 547 4.02 19.19 -12.91
CA PRO A 547 2.71 19.13 -12.26
C PRO A 547 2.81 18.91 -10.75
N ARG A 548 3.77 18.07 -10.32
CA ARG A 548 4.01 17.79 -8.91
C ARG A 548 4.70 18.96 -8.23
N ILE A 549 5.83 19.44 -8.75
CA ILE A 549 6.61 20.51 -8.09
C ILE A 549 5.94 21.88 -8.19
N GLY A 550 5.07 22.09 -9.17
CA GLY A 550 4.24 23.28 -9.34
C GLY A 550 3.05 23.29 -8.40
N GLY A 551 2.34 22.15 -8.26
CA GLY A 551 1.20 22.03 -7.35
C GLY A 551 1.58 21.86 -5.88
N ALA A 552 2.71 21.22 -5.57
CA ALA A 552 3.15 20.90 -4.21
C ALA A 552 4.33 21.76 -3.71
N ARG A 553 4.50 23.00 -4.19
CA ARG A 553 5.66 23.87 -3.87
C ARG A 553 5.96 23.97 -2.36
N GLY A 554 4.93 24.15 -1.54
CA GLY A 554 5.03 24.18 -0.08
C GLY A 554 4.58 22.89 0.62
N GLY A 555 4.38 21.81 -0.12
CA GLY A 555 3.87 20.55 0.41
C GLY A 555 4.95 19.75 1.13
N ALA A 556 4.67 19.32 2.36
CA ALA A 556 5.52 18.43 3.13
C ALA A 556 5.43 16.98 2.63
N PHE A 557 6.32 16.14 3.12
CA PHE A 557 6.18 14.69 3.00
C PHE A 557 5.21 14.17 4.07
N ASP A 558 4.57 13.03 3.77
CA ASP A 558 3.76 12.31 4.73
C ASP A 558 4.68 11.59 5.72
N TYR A 559 4.76 12.09 6.95
CA TYR A 559 5.62 11.48 7.95
C TYR A 559 5.03 10.22 8.61
N THR A 560 3.78 9.90 8.29
CA THR A 560 3.06 8.72 8.81
C THR A 560 3.10 7.53 7.83
N ALA A 561 3.44 7.75 6.56
CA ALA A 561 3.40 6.74 5.48
C ALA A 561 4.71 6.64 4.68
N TRP A 562 5.80 6.34 5.38
CA TRP A 562 7.19 6.42 4.89
C TRP A 562 7.69 5.36 3.92
N ALA A 563 6.93 4.29 3.69
CA ALA A 563 7.33 3.19 2.80
C ALA A 563 7.14 3.49 1.31
N SER A 564 6.58 4.65 0.95
CA SER A 564 6.27 5.02 -0.44
C SER A 564 7.28 6.02 -1.03
N GLU A 565 7.42 6.03 -2.36
CA GLU A 565 8.17 7.06 -3.11
C GLU A 565 7.67 8.50 -2.85
N ALA A 566 6.47 8.65 -2.26
CA ALA A 566 5.89 9.93 -1.83
C ALA A 566 6.54 10.54 -0.57
N ALA A 567 7.60 9.94 -0.05
CA ALA A 567 8.26 10.36 1.18
C ALA A 567 9.28 11.52 1.01
N VAL A 568 9.27 12.23 -0.13
CA VAL A 568 10.03 13.49 -0.34
C VAL A 568 9.07 14.66 -0.45
N SER A 569 9.34 15.75 0.29
CA SER A 569 8.53 16.96 0.24
C SER A 569 8.55 17.60 -1.15
N GLY A 570 7.47 18.27 -1.55
CA GLY A 570 7.43 18.98 -2.83
C GLY A 570 8.44 20.13 -2.90
N LEU A 571 8.68 20.81 -1.77
CA LEU A 571 9.72 21.84 -1.65
C LEU A 571 11.12 21.25 -1.89
N GLN A 572 11.48 20.17 -1.19
CA GLN A 572 12.77 19.50 -1.37
C GLN A 572 12.95 19.06 -2.82
N ARG A 573 11.95 18.39 -3.40
CA ARG A 573 12.05 17.94 -4.80
C ARG A 573 12.27 19.11 -5.76
N ARG A 574 11.52 20.18 -5.58
CA ARG A 574 11.63 21.36 -6.44
C ARG A 574 13.04 21.95 -6.39
N ILE A 575 13.61 22.05 -5.18
CA ILE A 575 14.99 22.47 -4.97
C ILE A 575 15.98 21.51 -5.64
N GLU A 576 15.82 20.19 -5.45
CA GLU A 576 16.67 19.18 -6.11
C GLU A 576 16.70 19.38 -7.62
N LEU A 577 15.52 19.51 -8.26
CA LEU A 577 15.41 19.69 -9.70
C LEU A 577 15.95 21.05 -10.18
N ALA A 578 15.69 22.14 -9.43
CA ALA A 578 16.23 23.47 -9.74
C ALA A 578 17.77 23.52 -9.68
N LEU A 579 18.38 22.69 -8.82
CA LEU A 579 19.82 22.55 -8.67
C LEU A 579 20.42 21.43 -9.55
N GLY A 580 19.58 20.68 -10.28
CA GLY A 580 19.97 19.49 -11.05
C GLY A 580 20.65 18.42 -10.20
N ILE A 581 20.19 18.26 -8.95
CA ILE A 581 20.59 17.21 -8.01
C ILE A 581 19.67 16.00 -8.24
N PRO A 582 20.20 14.78 -8.41
CA PRO A 582 19.37 13.59 -8.57
C PRO A 582 18.56 13.32 -7.30
N SER A 583 17.34 12.80 -7.42
CA SER A 583 16.56 12.46 -6.23
C SER A 583 17.22 11.29 -5.52
N GLY A 584 17.55 11.47 -4.24
CA GLY A 584 18.07 10.39 -3.41
C GLY A 584 16.97 9.61 -2.67
N GLY A 585 15.70 9.86 -2.98
CA GLY A 585 14.56 9.29 -2.25
C GLY A 585 14.43 9.89 -0.84
N ALA A 586 13.67 9.22 0.02
CA ALA A 586 13.39 9.71 1.39
C ALA A 586 14.52 9.46 2.40
N GLU A 587 15.43 8.54 2.09
CA GLU A 587 16.63 8.26 2.89
C GLU A 587 17.85 8.20 1.97
N PRO A 588 18.31 9.35 1.50
CA PRO A 588 19.52 9.38 0.69
C PRO A 588 20.71 9.00 1.59
N ALA A 589 21.33 7.83 1.37
CA ALA A 589 22.51 7.38 2.13
C ALA A 589 23.77 8.19 1.74
N LEU A 590 23.74 9.51 1.91
CA LEU A 590 24.71 10.47 1.41
C LEU A 590 26.11 10.23 1.97
N ALA A 591 26.24 9.84 3.24
CA ALA A 591 27.53 9.54 3.83
C ALA A 591 28.24 8.33 3.19
N GLY A 592 27.46 7.34 2.70
CA GLY A 592 27.95 6.08 2.15
C GLY A 592 28.14 6.07 0.62
N ASP A 593 27.36 6.85 -0.11
CA ASP A 593 27.20 6.69 -1.56
C ASP A 593 27.98 7.71 -2.43
N ASP A 594 28.66 8.70 -1.85
CA ASP A 594 29.34 9.79 -2.58
C ASP A 594 28.45 10.51 -3.61
N LYS A 595 27.15 10.61 -3.30
CA LYS A 595 26.14 11.25 -4.15
C LYS A 595 25.79 12.64 -3.64
N GLU A 596 25.44 13.53 -4.58
CA GLU A 596 24.76 14.78 -4.25
C GLU A 596 23.34 14.50 -3.77
N GLY A 597 22.89 15.27 -2.78
CA GLY A 597 21.54 15.19 -2.22
C GLY A 597 21.43 16.07 -0.99
N LEU A 598 20.26 16.05 -0.35
CA LEU A 598 20.00 16.81 0.87
C LEU A 598 18.93 16.15 1.75
N TYR A 599 18.85 16.61 3.00
CA TYR A 599 17.74 16.35 3.90
C TYR A 599 17.00 17.65 4.23
N LEU A 600 15.67 17.60 4.26
CA LEU A 600 14.82 18.66 4.79
C LEU A 600 14.25 18.25 6.15
N VAL A 601 14.60 18.98 7.20
CA VAL A 601 14.09 18.77 8.55
C VAL A 601 13.11 19.86 8.93
N GLU A 602 11.90 19.48 9.31
CA GLU A 602 10.86 20.38 9.80
C GLU A 602 10.93 20.50 11.30
N HIS A 603 11.20 21.70 11.82
CA HIS A 603 11.40 21.86 13.26
C HIS A 603 10.10 21.63 14.03
N ILE A 604 8.94 21.88 13.42
CA ILE A 604 7.64 21.63 14.05
C ILE A 604 7.43 20.16 14.43
N LEU A 605 8.07 19.22 13.72
CA LEU A 605 8.01 17.79 14.03
C LEU A 605 8.92 17.39 15.21
N LEU A 606 9.83 18.29 15.61
CA LEU A 606 10.72 18.13 16.77
C LEU A 606 10.20 18.86 18.02
N ARG A 607 8.94 19.32 18.00
CA ARG A 607 8.32 20.03 19.14
C ARG A 607 8.17 19.13 20.38
N PRO A 608 8.02 19.72 21.58
CA PRO A 608 7.65 18.97 22.78
C PRO A 608 6.32 18.23 22.64
N MET A 609 6.25 17.03 23.21
CA MET A 609 5.10 16.13 23.26
C MET A 609 4.55 16.06 24.69
N ALA A 610 3.37 15.46 24.89
CA ALA A 610 2.75 15.46 26.21
C ALA A 610 3.60 14.75 27.30
N GLY A 611 4.39 13.74 26.93
CA GLY A 611 5.31 13.03 27.81
C GLY A 611 6.47 13.88 28.34
N ASP A 612 6.83 14.99 27.66
CA ASP A 612 7.88 15.89 28.16
C ASP A 612 7.51 16.55 29.51
N LYS A 613 6.22 16.55 29.89
CA LYS A 613 5.77 17.01 31.22
C LYS A 613 6.44 16.25 32.38
N GLU A 614 6.90 15.02 32.13
CA GLU A 614 7.55 14.19 33.14
C GLU A 614 9.01 14.59 33.40
N GLN A 615 9.62 15.51 32.62
CA GLN A 615 11.03 15.89 32.74
C GLN A 615 11.39 16.73 33.97
N GLN A 616 10.46 17.51 34.54
CA GLN A 616 10.68 18.42 35.68
C GLN A 616 11.98 19.24 35.57
N GLY A 617 11.99 20.29 34.74
CA GLY A 617 13.16 21.12 34.47
C GLY A 617 13.18 21.69 33.04
N PRO A 618 14.27 22.36 32.62
CA PRO A 618 14.40 22.85 31.26
C PRO A 618 14.53 21.68 30.27
N LEU A 619 13.80 21.75 29.16
CA LEU A 619 13.89 20.83 28.03
C LEU A 619 15.10 21.15 27.12
N LEU A 620 15.37 22.45 26.95
CA LEU A 620 16.44 22.96 26.10
C LEU A 620 17.09 24.15 26.81
N ALA A 621 18.41 24.15 26.94
CA ALA A 621 19.23 25.26 27.39
C ALA A 621 19.91 25.96 26.21
N ASP A 622 20.37 27.20 26.38
CA ASP A 622 20.97 28.03 25.32
C ASP A 622 20.19 28.00 23.99
N ALA A 623 18.86 28.01 24.08
CA ALA A 623 17.99 27.94 22.91
C ALA A 623 18.31 29.10 21.96
N ARG A 624 18.49 28.77 20.68
CA ARG A 624 18.86 29.76 19.66
C ARG A 624 17.84 30.90 19.57
N TYR A 625 16.55 30.56 19.71
CA TYR A 625 15.42 31.49 19.73
C TYR A 625 14.39 31.10 20.79
N LYS A 626 13.54 32.06 21.17
CA LYS A 626 12.39 31.84 22.07
C LYS A 626 11.42 30.78 21.54
N ASP A 627 11.22 30.74 20.23
CA ASP A 627 10.44 29.71 19.55
C ASP A 627 11.32 29.10 18.45
N PRO A 628 11.94 27.94 18.69
CA PRO A 628 12.79 27.28 17.71
C PRO A 628 12.05 26.31 16.78
N TYR A 629 10.72 26.15 16.94
CA TYR A 629 9.94 25.11 16.27
C TYR A 629 9.04 25.67 15.17
N SER A 630 8.35 26.76 15.45
CA SER A 630 7.34 27.29 14.54
C SER A 630 7.95 27.82 13.26
N LEU A 631 7.39 27.38 12.12
CA LEU A 631 7.68 27.93 10.79
C LEU A 631 9.19 27.97 10.47
N GLN A 632 9.93 26.95 10.89
CA GLN A 632 11.37 26.82 10.73
C GLN A 632 11.73 25.47 10.12
N VAL A 633 12.70 25.49 9.21
CA VAL A 633 13.21 24.29 8.53
C VAL A 633 14.73 24.34 8.41
N SER A 634 15.36 23.17 8.46
CA SER A 634 16.79 23.01 8.21
C SER A 634 17.03 22.15 6.97
N PHE A 635 17.81 22.67 6.03
CA PHE A 635 18.34 21.95 4.89
C PHE A 635 19.76 21.48 5.21
N VAL A 636 19.98 20.17 5.20
CA VAL A 636 21.26 19.54 5.55
C VAL A 636 21.90 18.95 4.30
N PHE A 637 23.08 19.44 3.94
CA PHE A 637 23.84 19.06 2.75
C PHE A 637 25.20 18.45 3.14
N PRO A 638 25.69 17.43 2.40
CA PRO A 638 27.07 17.01 2.50
C PRO A 638 27.97 18.04 1.81
N ASP A 639 29.21 18.18 2.27
CA ASP A 639 30.10 19.25 1.81
C ASP A 639 31.13 18.80 0.74
N TRP A 640 31.20 17.49 0.46
CA TRP A 640 32.25 16.88 -0.38
C TRP A 640 31.84 16.33 -1.76
N PRO A 641 30.62 15.79 -2.02
CA PRO A 641 30.37 15.06 -3.26
C PRO A 641 30.09 15.99 -4.45
N GLY A 642 30.51 15.54 -5.64
CA GLY A 642 30.23 16.21 -6.91
C GLY A 642 30.60 17.69 -6.91
N ARG A 643 29.60 18.55 -7.07
CA ARG A 643 29.72 20.01 -7.18
C ARG A 643 29.75 20.72 -5.81
N PHE A 644 29.45 20.03 -4.71
CA PHE A 644 29.37 20.65 -3.37
C PHE A 644 30.69 21.22 -2.82
N PRO A 645 31.90 20.78 -3.21
CA PRO A 645 33.13 21.49 -2.87
C PRO A 645 33.23 22.90 -3.47
N SER A 646 32.50 23.19 -4.56
CA SER A 646 32.54 24.49 -5.24
C SER A 646 31.80 25.57 -4.45
N LEU A 647 32.52 26.59 -3.98
CA LEU A 647 31.93 27.74 -3.28
C LEU A 647 30.89 28.49 -4.12
N VAL A 648 31.10 28.57 -5.44
CA VAL A 648 30.14 29.22 -6.37
C VAL A 648 28.83 28.43 -6.39
N PHE A 649 28.91 27.10 -6.42
CA PHE A 649 27.73 26.25 -6.38
C PHE A 649 27.02 26.34 -5.02
N ARG A 650 27.75 26.35 -3.88
CA ARG A 650 27.14 26.56 -2.56
C ARG A 650 26.37 27.88 -2.45
N GLN A 651 26.93 28.97 -2.98
CA GLN A 651 26.22 30.27 -3.03
C GLN A 651 24.96 30.21 -3.90
N PHE A 652 25.02 29.49 -5.03
CA PHE A 652 23.86 29.25 -5.87
C PHE A 652 22.78 28.43 -5.15
N VAL A 653 23.17 27.37 -4.42
CA VAL A 653 22.27 26.56 -3.58
C VAL A 653 21.58 27.45 -2.55
N GLU A 654 22.33 28.21 -1.75
CA GLU A 654 21.78 29.06 -0.70
C GLU A 654 20.81 30.13 -1.23
N ARG A 655 21.09 30.70 -2.40
CA ARG A 655 20.17 31.65 -3.05
C ARG A 655 18.90 30.96 -3.54
N THR A 656 19.03 29.82 -4.19
CA THR A 656 17.89 29.01 -4.68
C THR A 656 16.97 28.62 -3.52
N LEU A 657 17.55 28.20 -2.38
CA LEU A 657 16.78 27.89 -1.17
C LEU A 657 15.95 29.07 -0.68
N ARG A 658 16.50 30.30 -0.71
CA ARG A 658 15.76 31.51 -0.30
C ARG A 658 14.65 31.89 -1.27
N GLU A 659 14.87 31.67 -2.56
CA GLU A 659 13.88 31.99 -3.60
C GLU A 659 12.73 30.97 -3.62
N GLU A 660 13.01 29.71 -3.33
CA GLU A 660 12.04 28.61 -3.40
C GLU A 660 11.32 28.33 -2.08
N THR A 661 11.91 28.67 -0.93
CA THR A 661 11.27 28.47 0.38
C THR A 661 10.11 29.45 0.59
N PRO A 662 8.92 28.97 1.03
CA PRO A 662 7.80 29.85 1.37
C PRO A 662 8.19 30.98 2.33
N ALA A 663 7.79 32.22 2.03
CA ALA A 663 8.25 33.42 2.74
C ALA A 663 7.95 33.48 4.25
N HIS A 664 6.98 32.69 4.73
CA HIS A 664 6.65 32.59 6.15
C HIS A 664 7.53 31.59 6.90
N LEU A 665 8.29 30.75 6.18
CA LEU A 665 9.25 29.80 6.74
C LEU A 665 10.64 30.43 6.82
N THR A 666 11.36 30.13 7.89
CA THR A 666 12.77 30.49 8.03
C THR A 666 13.65 29.29 7.67
N PRO A 667 14.41 29.33 6.56
CA PRO A 667 15.33 28.26 6.17
C PRO A 667 16.70 28.41 6.83
N TYR A 668 17.21 27.32 7.39
CA TYR A 668 18.60 27.17 7.83
C TYR A 668 19.34 26.21 6.90
N VAL A 669 20.62 26.48 6.62
CA VAL A 669 21.45 25.64 5.76
C VAL A 669 22.62 25.11 6.58
N GLN A 670 22.85 23.80 6.52
CA GLN A 670 23.96 23.14 7.20
C GLN A 670 24.76 22.34 6.19
N TRP A 671 26.06 22.64 6.12
CA TRP A 671 27.03 21.86 5.35
C TRP A 671 27.80 20.97 6.32
N LEU A 672 27.64 19.66 6.18
CA LEU A 672 28.25 18.67 7.07
C LEU A 672 29.39 17.93 6.35
N ASP A 673 30.48 17.70 7.05
CA ASP A 673 31.50 16.74 6.64
C ASP A 673 30.97 15.29 6.74
N ARG A 674 31.77 14.33 6.28
CA ARG A 674 31.34 12.92 6.20
C ARG A 674 30.97 12.32 7.55
N ASP A 675 31.72 12.63 8.61
CA ASP A 675 31.50 12.07 9.94
C ASP A 675 30.28 12.71 10.61
N ALA A 676 30.11 14.01 10.47
CA ALA A 676 28.92 14.73 10.93
C ALA A 676 27.66 14.28 10.19
N MET A 677 27.73 14.09 8.87
CA MET A 677 26.62 13.56 8.07
C MET A 677 26.24 12.14 8.52
N ALA A 678 27.21 11.25 8.72
CA ALA A 678 26.93 9.89 9.19
C ALA A 678 26.23 9.87 10.56
N ARG A 679 26.63 10.74 11.51
CA ARG A 679 25.95 10.90 12.80
C ARG A 679 24.53 11.43 12.64
N PHE A 680 24.34 12.43 11.78
CA PHE A 680 23.02 12.97 11.45
C PHE A 680 22.10 11.91 10.85
N GLU A 681 22.55 11.16 9.85
CA GLU A 681 21.73 10.13 9.18
C GLU A 681 21.31 9.02 10.15
N ILE A 682 22.19 8.63 11.09
CA ILE A 682 21.83 7.66 12.14
C ILE A 682 20.73 8.25 13.04
N ALA A 683 20.90 9.48 13.52
CA ALA A 683 19.90 10.14 14.37
C ALA A 683 18.56 10.32 13.64
N TRP A 684 18.61 10.69 12.35
CA TRP A 684 17.44 10.85 11.49
C TRP A 684 16.70 9.52 11.32
N ARG A 685 17.41 8.44 10.98
CA ARG A 685 16.83 7.09 10.82
C ARG A 685 16.24 6.55 12.12
N ASP A 686 16.92 6.75 13.24
CA ASP A 686 16.45 6.32 14.56
C ASP A 686 15.17 7.10 14.97
N TRP A 687 15.17 8.43 14.83
CA TRP A 687 14.00 9.27 15.11
C TRP A 687 12.83 8.90 14.22
N ARG A 688 13.11 8.73 12.92
CA ARG A 688 12.16 8.26 11.92
C ARG A 688 11.53 6.97 12.43
N LYS A 689 12.28 5.87 12.54
CA LYS A 689 11.77 4.57 12.99
C LYS A 689 10.86 4.65 14.22
N ASN A 690 11.22 5.44 15.23
CA ASN A 690 10.45 5.54 16.47
C ASN A 690 9.12 6.29 16.29
N VAL A 691 9.08 7.37 15.49
CA VAL A 691 7.84 8.11 15.22
C VAL A 691 6.81 7.26 14.44
N MET A 692 7.26 6.28 13.65
CA MET A 692 6.37 5.35 12.93
C MET A 692 5.73 4.25 13.80
N GLY A 693 6.35 3.90 14.93
CA GLY A 693 6.04 2.68 15.69
C GLY A 693 4.76 2.71 16.53
N ALA A 694 3.75 3.51 16.14
CA ALA A 694 2.61 3.87 17.00
C ALA A 694 3.07 4.50 18.32
N ALA A 695 4.04 5.42 18.24
CA ALA A 695 4.55 6.17 19.38
C ALA A 695 3.38 6.78 20.17
N THR A 696 3.22 6.34 21.40
CA THR A 696 2.27 6.95 22.33
C THR A 696 2.81 8.31 22.77
N GLU A 697 1.93 9.18 23.28
CA GLU A 697 2.31 10.51 23.78
C GLU A 697 3.41 10.51 24.88
N ARG A 698 3.80 9.35 25.41
CA ARG A 698 4.80 9.15 26.47
C ARG A 698 6.09 8.46 26.02
N ASP A 699 6.27 8.24 24.72
CA ASP A 699 7.39 7.44 24.21
C ASP A 699 8.75 8.11 24.47
N VAL A 700 9.54 7.49 25.36
CA VAL A 700 10.89 7.93 25.73
C VAL A 700 11.86 7.79 24.54
N ALA A 701 11.67 6.79 23.68
CA ALA A 701 12.55 6.53 22.54
C ALA A 701 12.43 7.64 21.47
N VAL A 702 11.22 8.11 21.20
CA VAL A 702 10.99 9.26 20.30
C VAL A 702 11.65 10.52 20.86
N ARG A 703 11.45 10.82 22.15
CA ARG A 703 12.07 11.99 22.80
C ARG A 703 13.60 11.93 22.75
N GLY A 704 14.19 10.79 23.09
CA GLY A 704 15.66 10.64 23.08
C GLY A 704 16.28 10.80 21.69
N THR A 705 15.62 10.30 20.64
CA THR A 705 16.09 10.43 19.25
C THR A 705 15.82 11.81 18.66
N ARG A 706 14.68 12.43 18.99
CA ARG A 706 14.36 13.84 18.68
C ARG A 706 15.42 14.77 19.26
N ASP A 707 15.76 14.59 20.52
CA ASP A 707 16.74 15.43 21.22
C ASP A 707 18.08 15.37 20.47
N ARG A 708 18.55 14.18 20.09
CA ARG A 708 19.79 14.07 19.29
C ARG A 708 19.75 14.85 17.98
N LEU A 709 18.60 14.91 17.29
CA LEU A 709 18.45 15.75 16.10
C LEU A 709 18.52 17.24 16.45
N LEU A 710 17.89 17.69 17.54
CA LEU A 710 17.97 19.07 17.99
C LEU A 710 19.41 19.52 18.27
N ASP A 711 20.24 18.63 18.84
CA ASP A 711 21.67 18.87 19.11
C ASP A 711 22.45 19.05 17.81
N LEU A 712 22.34 18.06 16.91
CA LEU A 712 23.07 18.03 15.64
C LEU A 712 22.68 19.18 14.73
N LEU A 713 21.44 19.68 14.84
CA LEU A 713 20.97 20.86 14.13
C LEU A 713 21.36 22.19 14.81
N GLY A 714 21.96 22.16 16.00
CA GLY A 714 22.35 23.37 16.74
C GLY A 714 21.17 24.25 17.14
N ILE A 715 20.03 23.65 17.49
CA ILE A 715 18.82 24.37 17.92
C ILE A 715 18.95 24.88 19.37
N GLY A 716 19.66 24.13 20.21
CA GLY A 716 20.06 24.51 21.57
C GLY A 716 20.81 23.35 22.25
N GLN A 717 21.27 23.56 23.47
CA GLN A 717 21.93 22.55 24.30
C GLN A 717 20.90 21.73 25.06
N LEU A 718 20.94 20.41 24.94
CA LEU A 718 19.91 19.55 25.53
C LEU A 718 20.22 19.16 26.97
N CYS A 719 19.15 18.92 27.72
CA CYS A 719 19.21 18.29 29.02
C CYS A 719 18.95 16.78 28.87
N PRO A 720 19.71 15.90 29.54
CA PRO A 720 19.38 14.47 29.54
C PRO A 720 17.98 14.20 30.09
N LEU A 721 17.28 13.21 29.52
CA LEU A 721 15.97 12.77 29.99
C LEU A 721 16.09 12.23 31.43
N ARG A 722 15.23 12.71 32.33
CA ARG A 722 15.27 12.40 33.78
C ARG A 722 14.26 11.35 34.22
N ASP A 723 13.25 11.12 33.38
CA ASP A 723 12.12 10.19 33.57
C ASP A 723 12.38 8.82 32.93
N LEU A 724 13.65 8.47 32.69
CA LEU A 724 14.02 7.16 32.16
C LEU A 724 13.62 6.06 33.16
N PRO A 725 12.98 4.97 32.71
CA PRO A 725 12.59 3.89 33.61
C PRO A 725 13.83 3.17 34.13
N VAL A 726 14.01 3.18 35.46
CA VAL A 726 15.04 2.37 36.15
C VAL A 726 14.35 1.12 36.69
N ARG A 727 14.48 0.00 35.98
CA ARG A 727 13.76 -1.24 36.35
C ARG A 727 14.34 -1.81 37.64
N GLY A 728 13.45 -2.25 38.55
CA GLY A 728 13.83 -2.64 39.92
C GLY A 728 14.02 -1.48 40.91
N GLY A 729 13.83 -0.22 40.49
CA GLY A 729 14.08 1.00 41.29
C GLY A 729 13.06 1.30 42.40
N GLY A 730 12.62 0.27 43.13
CA GLY A 730 11.98 0.38 44.43
C GLY A 730 12.77 -0.40 45.50
N GLN A 731 13.31 -1.57 45.13
CA GLN A 731 14.10 -2.44 45.98
C GLN A 731 14.80 -3.53 45.12
N LEU A 732 16.12 -3.45 44.93
CA LEU A 732 16.97 -4.49 44.34
C LEU A 732 17.62 -5.29 45.47
N MET A 733 17.42 -6.60 45.56
CA MET A 733 18.06 -7.42 46.60
C MET A 733 19.32 -8.09 46.08
N VAL A 734 20.45 -7.91 46.77
CA VAL A 734 21.72 -8.58 46.47
C VAL A 734 22.22 -9.36 47.68
N PRO A 735 22.98 -10.45 47.48
CA PRO A 735 23.63 -11.12 48.60
C PRO A 735 24.64 -10.20 49.29
N PHE A 736 24.90 -10.48 50.56
CA PHE A 736 25.91 -9.76 51.34
C PHE A 736 27.25 -9.76 50.60
N ASN A 737 27.88 -8.58 50.50
CA ASN A 737 29.17 -8.38 49.85
C ASN A 737 29.17 -8.68 48.33
N SER A 738 28.09 -8.33 47.63
CA SER A 738 27.94 -8.47 46.18
C SER A 738 27.59 -7.14 45.50
N GLN A 739 27.95 -6.97 44.23
CA GLN A 739 27.57 -5.80 43.42
C GLN A 739 26.16 -5.97 42.85
N ALA A 740 25.41 -4.87 42.72
CA ALA A 740 24.14 -4.84 41.99
C ALA A 740 24.35 -4.30 40.56
N LYS A 741 23.53 -4.77 39.62
CA LYS A 741 23.45 -4.22 38.25
C LYS A 741 22.12 -3.50 38.09
N ILE A 742 22.17 -2.19 37.89
CA ILE A 742 21.00 -1.32 37.79
C ILE A 742 20.64 -1.13 36.31
N PRO A 743 19.51 -1.67 35.81
CA PRO A 743 19.08 -1.50 34.43
C PRO A 743 18.40 -0.14 34.20
N ILE A 744 18.96 0.63 33.26
CA ILE A 744 18.42 1.93 32.81
C ILE A 744 17.83 1.73 31.42
N GLY A 745 16.50 1.73 31.31
CA GLY A 745 15.79 1.54 30.05
C GLY A 745 15.83 2.79 29.16
N TYR A 746 15.82 2.60 27.84
CA TYR A 746 15.85 3.68 26.83
C TYR A 746 16.98 4.68 27.04
N SER A 747 18.16 4.20 27.46
CA SER A 747 19.31 5.06 27.70
C SER A 747 19.66 5.88 26.46
N GLN A 748 19.85 7.19 26.63
CA GLN A 748 20.16 8.07 25.52
C GLN A 748 21.59 7.80 25.03
N ARG A 749 21.73 7.65 23.71
CA ARG A 749 23.02 7.42 23.07
C ARG A 749 23.98 8.56 23.41
N GLU A 750 25.22 8.23 23.78
CA GLU A 750 26.27 9.20 24.17
C GLU A 750 26.09 9.87 25.54
N VAL A 751 24.94 9.74 26.21
CA VAL A 751 24.76 10.22 27.60
C VAL A 751 25.47 9.28 28.56
N VAL A 752 26.23 9.84 29.50
CA VAL A 752 26.93 9.10 30.55
C VAL A 752 26.07 9.10 31.82
N TYR A 753 25.78 7.92 32.33
CA TYR A 753 25.05 7.69 33.58
C TYR A 753 26.04 7.28 34.68
N ALA A 754 26.14 8.07 35.74
CA ALA A 754 27.07 7.86 36.85
C ALA A 754 26.31 7.61 38.16
N LEU A 755 26.77 6.62 38.93
CA LEU A 755 26.19 6.26 40.22
C LEU A 755 26.58 7.28 41.30
N CYS A 756 25.62 7.67 42.11
CA CYS A 756 25.78 8.62 43.19
C CYS A 756 25.20 8.07 44.50
N ASP A 757 25.66 8.60 45.63
CA ASP A 757 25.06 8.31 46.94
C ASP A 757 23.64 8.91 47.09
N ASP A 758 23.03 8.72 48.27
CA ASP A 758 21.70 9.22 48.61
C ASP A 758 21.59 10.76 48.61
N LYS A 759 22.74 11.46 48.61
CA LYS A 759 22.86 12.92 48.57
C LYS A 759 23.32 13.44 47.21
N GLY A 760 23.50 12.56 46.22
CA GLY A 760 23.91 12.92 44.86
C GLY A 760 25.42 13.14 44.69
N ALA A 761 26.28 12.70 45.61
CA ALA A 761 27.73 12.74 45.40
C ALA A 761 28.17 11.54 44.56
N ALA A 762 29.02 11.79 43.55
CA ALA A 762 29.49 10.75 42.63
C ALA A 762 30.36 9.71 43.37
N LEU A 763 30.02 8.44 43.19
CA LEU A 763 30.77 7.32 43.76
C LEU A 763 31.97 6.98 42.88
N LYS A 764 33.10 6.65 43.53
CA LYS A 764 34.35 6.27 42.88
C LYS A 764 34.90 4.98 43.48
N ASP A 765 35.56 4.17 42.65
CA ASP A 765 36.27 2.97 43.08
C ASP A 765 37.57 3.33 43.86
N ALA A 766 38.30 2.31 44.32
CA ALA A 766 39.53 2.48 45.10
C ALA A 766 40.66 3.17 44.31
N GLU A 767 40.62 3.08 42.98
CA GLU A 767 41.54 3.69 42.02
C GLU A 767 41.11 5.12 41.62
N GLY A 768 39.93 5.58 42.08
CA GLY A 768 39.39 6.91 41.83
C GLY A 768 38.55 7.04 40.55
N ASN A 769 38.22 5.95 39.86
CA ASN A 769 37.35 5.95 38.69
C ASN A 769 35.88 6.00 39.10
N PRO A 770 35.02 6.77 38.41
CA PRO A 770 33.60 6.81 38.69
C PRO A 770 32.89 5.53 38.24
N PHE A 771 31.90 5.07 39.01
CA PHE A 771 30.97 4.03 38.56
C PHE A 771 30.00 4.62 37.53
N GLN A 772 30.22 4.36 36.23
CA GLN A 772 29.44 4.95 35.16
C GLN A 772 29.28 4.04 33.93
N VAL A 773 28.23 4.27 33.13
CA VAL A 773 27.98 3.60 31.84
C VAL A 773 27.51 4.62 30.78
N THR A 774 27.90 4.41 29.53
CA THR A 774 27.44 5.24 28.40
C THR A 774 26.21 4.61 27.76
N GLY A 775 25.14 5.40 27.60
CA GLY A 775 23.92 4.97 26.94
C GLY A 775 24.11 4.65 25.47
N ASN A 776 23.31 3.72 24.97
CA ASN A 776 23.43 3.17 23.62
C ASN A 776 22.14 3.29 22.77
N GLY A 777 21.09 3.94 23.29
CA GLY A 777 19.76 4.01 22.67
C GLY A 777 18.81 2.89 23.11
N ALA A 778 19.31 1.92 23.88
CA ALA A 778 18.59 0.76 24.42
C ALA A 778 18.79 0.67 25.94
N GLU A 779 18.54 -0.48 26.55
CA GLU A 779 18.82 -0.70 27.97
C GLU A 779 20.34 -0.84 28.22
N VAL A 780 20.83 -0.21 29.28
CA VAL A 780 22.22 -0.35 29.76
C VAL A 780 22.25 -0.70 31.25
N LEU A 781 23.31 -1.38 31.67
CA LEU A 781 23.49 -1.82 33.06
C LEU A 781 24.56 -0.97 33.75
N LEU A 782 24.19 -0.33 34.87
CA LEU A 782 25.09 0.44 35.73
C LEU A 782 25.45 -0.36 36.99
N THR A 783 26.73 -0.67 37.19
CA THR A 783 27.18 -1.53 38.30
C THR A 783 27.46 -0.72 39.58
N THR A 784 27.07 -1.26 40.75
CA THR A 784 27.35 -0.67 42.07
C THR A 784 28.66 -1.17 42.69
N PRO A 785 29.19 -0.51 43.73
CA PRO A 785 30.14 -1.12 44.67
C PRO A 785 29.56 -2.38 45.35
N GLU A 786 30.40 -3.15 46.05
CA GLU A 786 29.94 -4.26 46.89
C GLU A 786 29.03 -3.74 48.02
N VAL A 787 27.84 -4.31 48.14
CA VAL A 787 26.81 -3.87 49.10
C VAL A 787 26.77 -4.83 50.29
N THR A 788 27.00 -4.31 51.49
CA THR A 788 27.05 -5.08 52.75
C THR A 788 25.90 -4.76 53.71
N GLU A 789 25.16 -3.69 53.45
CA GLU A 789 23.95 -3.27 54.16
C GLU A 789 22.98 -2.60 53.18
N ASP A 790 21.71 -2.42 53.58
CA ASP A 790 20.72 -1.74 52.75
C ASP A 790 21.14 -0.30 52.45
N ILE A 791 21.23 0.07 51.17
CA ILE A 791 21.73 1.37 50.70
C ILE A 791 20.82 1.95 49.60
N VAL A 792 20.70 3.27 49.53
CA VAL A 792 19.96 3.97 48.46
C VAL A 792 20.96 4.71 47.56
N PHE A 793 20.88 4.49 46.26
CA PHE A 793 21.66 5.19 45.23
C PHE A 793 20.80 6.15 44.43
N THR A 794 21.43 7.20 43.90
CA THR A 794 20.86 8.07 42.85
C THR A 794 21.71 7.95 41.57
N ILE A 795 21.17 8.34 40.42
CA ILE A 795 21.86 8.23 39.12
C ILE A 795 21.93 9.61 38.48
N ARG A 796 23.14 10.06 38.13
CA ARG A 796 23.37 11.30 37.40
C ARG A 796 23.59 11.03 35.92
N ALA A 797 22.78 11.62 35.06
CA ALA A 797 22.94 11.63 33.61
C ALA A 797 23.64 12.92 33.15
N ARG A 798 24.58 12.82 32.22
CA ARG A 798 25.26 13.99 31.61
C ARG A 798 25.69 13.74 30.18
N TYR A 799 25.70 14.77 29.35
CA TYR A 799 26.38 14.71 28.06
C TYR A 799 27.90 14.83 28.26
N PRO A 800 28.75 14.18 27.45
CA PRO A 800 30.21 14.21 27.62
C PRO A 800 30.81 15.61 27.47
N ALA A 801 30.17 16.47 26.67
CA ALA A 801 30.61 17.82 26.35
C ALA A 801 30.03 18.93 27.26
N SER A 802 29.11 18.61 28.18
CA SER A 802 28.52 19.58 29.13
C SER A 802 29.33 19.68 30.43
N SER A 803 29.11 20.75 31.22
CA SER A 803 29.73 20.94 32.55
C SER A 803 29.51 19.75 33.49
N GLU A 804 30.34 19.63 34.54
CA GLU A 804 30.34 18.49 35.47
C GLU A 804 29.01 18.28 36.26
N GLU A 805 28.07 19.23 36.23
CA GLU A 805 26.92 19.23 37.14
C GLU A 805 25.78 18.27 36.75
N GLY A 806 25.59 17.91 35.47
CA GLY A 806 24.62 16.90 35.01
C GLY A 806 23.18 17.06 35.54
N ALA A 807 22.34 16.04 35.40
CA ALA A 807 21.00 15.98 36.00
C ALA A 807 20.77 14.63 36.69
N LEU A 808 20.10 14.61 37.84
CA LEU A 808 19.70 13.37 38.51
C LEU A 808 18.44 12.80 37.84
N LEU A 809 18.41 11.48 37.64
CA LEU A 809 17.18 10.77 37.28
C LEU A 809 16.18 10.85 38.45
N HIS A 810 14.88 10.87 38.14
CA HIS A 810 13.83 10.99 39.15
C HIS A 810 13.73 9.77 40.07
N GLN A 811 14.08 8.59 39.57
CA GLN A 811 13.99 7.34 40.32
C GLN A 811 15.29 7.05 41.07
N ALA A 812 15.24 7.06 42.40
CA ALA A 812 16.29 6.53 43.25
C ALA A 812 16.20 4.98 43.32
N VAL A 813 17.32 4.34 43.62
CA VAL A 813 17.44 2.88 43.62
C VAL A 813 17.84 2.40 45.01
N THR A 814 16.95 1.69 45.70
CA THR A 814 17.27 1.04 46.98
C THR A 814 17.83 -0.35 46.71
N VAL A 815 19.02 -0.65 47.22
CA VAL A 815 19.66 -1.98 47.17
C VAL A 815 19.66 -2.58 48.58
N LYS A 816 19.10 -3.78 48.78
CA LYS A 816 19.00 -4.46 50.09
C LYS A 816 19.78 -5.76 50.16
N VAL A 817 20.12 -6.20 51.37
CA VAL A 817 20.92 -7.42 51.61
C VAL A 817 20.07 -8.60 52.12
N GLY A 818 20.04 -9.73 51.40
CA GLY A 818 19.35 -10.97 51.82
C GLY A 818 18.98 -11.91 50.67
N LEU A 819 18.34 -13.06 50.97
CA LEU A 819 17.66 -13.89 49.98
C LEU A 819 16.28 -13.32 49.65
N ASP A 820 16.05 -13.03 48.37
CA ASP A 820 14.78 -12.55 47.85
C ASP A 820 13.84 -13.74 47.57
N THR A 821 12.89 -13.94 48.47
CA THR A 821 11.83 -14.96 48.34
C THR A 821 10.62 -14.47 47.55
N GLY A 822 10.52 -13.16 47.30
CA GLY A 822 9.45 -12.52 46.54
C GLY A 822 9.70 -12.47 45.04
N LEU A 823 10.80 -13.06 44.56
CA LEU A 823 11.10 -13.15 43.13
C LEU A 823 9.94 -13.80 42.38
N ASP A 824 9.50 -13.11 41.33
CA ASP A 824 8.49 -13.62 40.43
C ASP A 824 9.12 -14.67 39.51
N ALA A 825 8.32 -15.64 39.12
CA ALA A 825 8.73 -16.69 38.21
C ALA A 825 7.59 -17.01 37.26
N ARG A 826 7.93 -17.32 36.02
CA ARG A 826 6.92 -17.68 35.02
C ARG A 826 7.32 -18.97 34.32
N ILE A 827 6.32 -19.80 34.06
CA ILE A 827 6.47 -20.94 33.15
C ILE A 827 6.49 -20.37 31.74
N GLU A 828 7.61 -20.52 31.05
CA GLU A 828 7.78 -20.07 29.67
C GLU A 828 7.13 -21.05 28.70
N GLY A 829 6.53 -20.52 27.64
CA GLY A 829 6.01 -21.32 26.54
C GLY A 829 4.79 -22.19 26.87
N ALA A 830 4.21 -22.09 28.07
CA ALA A 830 3.01 -22.83 28.46
C ALA A 830 1.74 -21.98 28.33
N SER A 831 0.68 -22.58 27.78
CA SER A 831 -0.61 -21.90 27.58
C SER A 831 -1.42 -21.80 28.88
N LEU A 832 -2.36 -20.87 28.98
CA LEU A 832 -3.33 -20.84 30.09
C LEU A 832 -4.28 -22.04 30.01
N LEU A 833 -4.60 -22.65 31.15
CA LEU A 833 -5.67 -23.64 31.24
C LEU A 833 -7.06 -23.00 31.06
N ASP A 834 -7.30 -21.85 31.69
CA ASP A 834 -8.54 -21.08 31.57
C ASP A 834 -8.33 -19.88 30.63
N THR A 835 -8.84 -19.99 29.41
CA THR A 835 -8.71 -18.96 28.38
C THR A 835 -9.68 -17.80 28.56
N SER A 836 -10.60 -17.85 29.54
CA SER A 836 -11.53 -16.75 29.85
C SER A 836 -10.92 -15.65 30.71
N ILE A 837 -9.66 -15.81 31.15
CA ILE A 837 -8.93 -14.84 31.96
C ILE A 837 -8.33 -13.76 31.05
N ASP A 838 -8.94 -12.56 31.04
CA ASP A 838 -8.51 -11.42 30.22
C ASP A 838 -7.13 -10.86 30.61
N THR A 839 -6.77 -10.94 31.90
CA THR A 839 -5.48 -10.50 32.44
C THR A 839 -4.91 -11.59 33.34
N ALA A 840 -4.13 -12.49 32.74
CA ALA A 840 -3.53 -13.61 33.45
C ALA A 840 -2.34 -13.20 34.31
N THR A 841 -2.24 -13.83 35.48
CA THR A 841 -1.09 -13.73 36.38
C THR A 841 -0.18 -14.97 36.23
N ASN A 842 1.03 -14.91 36.81
CA ASN A 842 1.97 -16.03 36.78
C ASN A 842 1.49 -17.23 37.62
N THR A 843 0.54 -17.02 38.53
CA THR A 843 -0.04 -18.07 39.39
C THR A 843 -1.28 -18.75 38.80
N ASP A 844 -1.77 -18.30 37.65
CA ASP A 844 -2.87 -18.96 36.97
C ASP A 844 -2.39 -20.25 36.30
N ALA A 845 -3.20 -21.31 36.41
CA ALA A 845 -2.78 -22.63 35.97
C ALA A 845 -2.40 -22.63 34.48
N ARG A 846 -1.19 -23.10 34.19
CA ARG A 846 -0.70 -23.30 32.84
C ARG A 846 -0.90 -24.75 32.42
N ILE A 847 -0.95 -25.01 31.12
CA ILE A 847 -1.14 -26.34 30.55
C ILE A 847 -0.10 -26.61 29.45
N VAL A 848 0.47 -27.81 29.48
CA VAL A 848 1.44 -28.33 28.49
C VAL A 848 1.06 -29.73 28.05
N ASP A 849 1.71 -30.21 27.00
CA ASP A 849 1.49 -31.57 26.48
C ASP A 849 2.19 -32.62 27.33
N SER A 850 1.65 -33.84 27.34
CA SER A 850 2.20 -34.97 28.09
C SER A 850 3.66 -35.23 27.72
N GLY A 851 4.53 -35.33 28.73
CA GLY A 851 5.96 -35.59 28.54
C GLY A 851 6.77 -34.35 28.17
N ALA A 852 6.17 -33.17 28.07
CA ALA A 852 6.92 -31.93 27.95
C ALA A 852 7.69 -31.63 29.24
N SER A 853 8.93 -31.16 29.09
CA SER A 853 9.59 -30.37 30.13
C SER A 853 9.15 -28.91 29.98
N VAL A 854 9.19 -28.18 31.09
CA VAL A 854 8.95 -26.73 31.07
C VAL A 854 10.20 -25.99 31.50
N GLN A 855 10.41 -24.84 30.88
CA GLN A 855 11.39 -23.88 31.36
C GLN A 855 10.66 -22.89 32.26
N VAL A 856 11.10 -22.78 33.50
CA VAL A 856 10.65 -21.77 34.44
C VAL A 856 11.71 -20.69 34.47
N THR A 857 11.36 -19.49 34.03
CA THR A 857 12.24 -18.33 34.19
C THR A 857 12.01 -17.75 35.57
N VAL A 858 13.03 -17.80 36.41
CA VAL A 858 13.09 -16.96 37.61
C VAL A 858 13.53 -15.58 37.15
N GLN A 859 12.66 -14.59 37.33
CA GLN A 859 12.96 -13.23 36.87
C GLN A 859 13.91 -12.56 37.85
N TYR A 860 14.91 -11.86 37.34
CA TYR A 860 15.87 -11.09 38.15
C TYR A 860 16.53 -11.91 39.28
N SER A 861 17.00 -13.11 38.95
CA SER A 861 17.68 -13.98 39.93
C SER A 861 18.84 -13.28 40.63
N GLN A 862 19.06 -13.60 41.90
CA GLN A 862 20.13 -12.98 42.66
C GLN A 862 21.49 -13.57 42.29
N GLU A 863 22.44 -12.69 41.94
CA GLU A 863 23.79 -13.11 41.58
C GLU A 863 24.45 -13.88 42.73
N GLY A 864 24.84 -15.12 42.47
CA GLY A 864 25.48 -15.94 43.48
C GLY A 864 24.55 -16.75 44.38
N VAL A 865 23.25 -16.84 44.09
CA VAL A 865 22.29 -17.76 44.72
C VAL A 865 21.98 -18.89 43.76
N ASP A 866 21.93 -20.14 44.22
CA ASP A 866 21.63 -21.31 43.39
C ASP A 866 20.15 -21.65 43.46
N TYR A 867 19.52 -21.84 42.30
CA TYR A 867 18.08 -22.09 42.17
C TYR A 867 17.78 -23.46 41.57
N ARG A 868 16.73 -24.12 42.06
CA ARG A 868 16.23 -25.38 41.47
C ARG A 868 14.71 -25.55 41.59
N LEU A 869 14.13 -26.32 40.69
CA LEU A 869 12.72 -26.69 40.68
C LEU A 869 12.45 -27.90 41.56
N VAL A 870 11.36 -27.82 42.32
CA VAL A 870 10.88 -28.88 43.21
C VAL A 870 9.34 -28.94 43.17
N TYR A 871 8.76 -30.05 43.60
CA TYR A 871 7.37 -30.11 44.07
C TYR A 871 7.33 -30.72 45.47
N LEU A 872 6.19 -30.58 46.13
CA LEU A 872 5.94 -31.20 47.43
C LEU A 872 5.14 -32.48 47.23
N ASP A 873 5.62 -33.60 47.77
CA ASP A 873 4.86 -34.85 47.80
C ASP A 873 3.69 -34.80 48.82
N ASP A 874 2.89 -35.88 48.89
CA ASP A 874 1.75 -35.97 49.80
C ASP A 874 2.15 -35.89 51.30
N GLY A 875 3.44 -36.05 51.62
CA GLY A 875 4.02 -35.88 52.95
C GLY A 875 4.63 -34.50 53.20
N GLY A 876 4.64 -33.61 52.20
CA GLY A 876 5.20 -32.26 52.28
C GLY A 876 6.72 -32.20 52.11
N ALA A 877 7.37 -33.26 51.63
CA ALA A 877 8.80 -33.29 51.38
C ALA A 877 9.14 -32.79 49.97
N ASP A 878 10.29 -32.11 49.84
CA ASP A 878 10.81 -31.65 48.54
C ASP A 878 11.25 -32.81 47.66
N VAL A 879 10.64 -32.89 46.48
CA VAL A 879 11.07 -33.78 45.41
C VAL A 879 11.59 -32.93 44.24
N VAL A 880 12.83 -33.20 43.82
CA VAL A 880 13.51 -32.43 42.77
C VAL A 880 12.81 -32.64 41.42
N LEU A 881 12.50 -31.53 40.74
CA LEU A 881 11.99 -31.50 39.37
C LEU A 881 13.02 -30.98 38.36
N SER A 882 14.10 -30.35 38.80
CA SER A 882 15.13 -29.83 37.89
C SER A 882 15.76 -30.94 37.05
N ASP A 883 15.89 -30.68 35.75
CA ASP A 883 16.73 -31.46 34.84
C ASP A 883 18.17 -30.94 34.90
N GLY A 884 18.94 -31.45 35.87
CA GLY A 884 20.35 -31.10 36.09
C GLY A 884 20.68 -30.52 37.47
N ASP A 885 21.89 -29.96 37.58
CA ASP A 885 22.39 -29.29 38.78
C ASP A 885 21.69 -27.94 39.04
N ASP A 886 21.90 -27.38 40.23
CA ASP A 886 21.33 -26.08 40.60
C ASP A 886 21.89 -24.96 39.70
N VAL A 887 21.04 -24.02 39.30
CA VAL A 887 21.41 -22.93 38.39
C VAL A 887 21.79 -21.70 39.21
N ARG A 888 23.04 -21.26 39.07
CA ARG A 888 23.54 -20.05 39.72
C ARG A 888 22.89 -18.80 39.11
N GLY A 889 22.27 -18.00 39.97
CA GLY A 889 21.71 -16.70 39.63
C GLY A 889 22.77 -15.72 39.14
N THR A 890 22.35 -14.84 38.22
CA THR A 890 23.26 -13.97 37.44
C THR A 890 22.96 -12.47 37.59
N GLY A 891 21.91 -12.11 38.34
CA GLY A 891 21.35 -10.76 38.37
C GLY A 891 20.27 -10.51 37.30
N GLY A 892 20.11 -11.43 36.34
CA GLY A 892 19.08 -11.38 35.31
C GLY A 892 18.14 -12.58 35.37
N ASP A 893 17.27 -12.70 34.37
CA ASP A 893 16.40 -13.85 34.17
C ASP A 893 17.26 -15.12 34.03
N ILE A 894 17.02 -16.13 34.87
CA ILE A 894 17.64 -17.45 34.71
C ILE A 894 16.59 -18.49 34.35
N PRO A 895 16.89 -19.36 33.38
CA PRO A 895 16.05 -20.49 33.07
C PRO A 895 16.34 -21.66 34.01
N LEU A 896 15.28 -22.26 34.55
CA LEU A 896 15.31 -23.57 35.20
C LEU A 896 14.50 -24.56 34.37
N SER A 897 15.10 -25.67 33.97
CA SER A 897 14.40 -26.70 33.20
C SER A 897 13.85 -27.78 34.13
N SER A 898 12.61 -28.20 33.92
CA SER A 898 12.06 -29.38 34.59
C SER A 898 12.42 -30.67 33.84
N VAL A 899 12.38 -31.81 34.52
CA VAL A 899 12.22 -33.11 33.87
C VAL A 899 10.83 -33.20 33.21
N ALA A 900 10.63 -34.17 32.32
CA ALA A 900 9.35 -34.42 31.68
C ALA A 900 8.26 -34.79 32.72
N LEU A 901 7.11 -34.13 32.64
CA LEU A 901 6.01 -34.33 33.58
C LEU A 901 4.86 -35.10 32.90
N PRO A 902 4.52 -36.32 33.37
CA PRO A 902 3.44 -37.11 32.78
C PRO A 902 2.05 -36.77 33.36
N GLU A 903 1.98 -36.05 34.48
CA GLU A 903 0.74 -35.73 35.20
C GLU A 903 0.80 -34.33 35.81
N ASP A 904 -0.37 -33.78 36.18
CA ASP A 904 -0.52 -32.44 36.78
C ASP A 904 0.36 -32.26 38.03
N ARG A 905 1.07 -31.12 38.15
CA ARG A 905 1.96 -30.78 39.28
C ARG A 905 1.95 -29.29 39.61
N ASP A 906 2.14 -28.97 40.88
CA ASP A 906 2.41 -27.60 41.32
C ASP A 906 3.92 -27.39 41.47
N ILE A 907 4.51 -26.58 40.59
CA ILE A 907 5.95 -26.32 40.57
C ILE A 907 6.30 -25.25 41.61
N ARG A 908 7.36 -25.51 42.37
CA ARG A 908 7.97 -24.63 43.36
C ARG A 908 9.45 -24.42 43.03
N ILE A 909 10.03 -23.33 43.52
CA ILE A 909 11.44 -23.00 43.29
C ILE A 909 12.14 -22.87 44.64
N ARG A 910 13.26 -23.56 44.79
CA ARG A 910 14.14 -23.48 45.96
C ARG A 910 15.37 -22.65 45.62
N ALA A 911 15.67 -21.67 46.46
CA ALA A 911 16.83 -20.80 46.38
C ALA A 911 17.79 -21.11 47.53
N THR A 912 19.09 -21.28 47.24
CA THR A 912 20.12 -21.63 48.21
C THR A 912 21.35 -20.73 48.04
N LYS A 913 21.78 -20.06 49.10
CA LYS A 913 23.06 -19.32 49.14
C LYS A 913 24.04 -20.09 50.01
N THR A 914 25.09 -20.60 49.38
CA THR A 914 26.25 -21.19 50.07
C THR A 914 27.28 -20.11 50.39
N PHE A 915 27.84 -20.13 51.60
CA PHE A 915 28.83 -19.17 52.10
C PHE A 915 30.21 -19.85 52.26
N ASP A 916 31.29 -19.15 51.90
CA ASP A 916 32.67 -19.70 51.96
C ASP A 916 33.29 -19.71 53.38
N SER A 917 32.53 -19.34 54.42
CA SER A 917 32.97 -19.30 55.83
C SER A 917 32.13 -20.27 56.68
N GLU A 918 32.46 -20.50 57.96
CA GLU A 918 31.74 -21.42 58.89
C GLU A 918 30.23 -21.08 59.13
N ARG A 919 29.63 -20.19 58.32
CA ARG A 919 28.20 -19.87 58.31
C ARG A 919 27.42 -20.96 57.54
N ALA A 920 26.29 -21.38 58.11
CA ALA A 920 25.39 -22.33 57.46
C ALA A 920 24.74 -21.74 56.19
N ASP A 921 24.51 -22.60 55.20
CA ASP A 921 23.78 -22.25 53.98
C ASP A 921 22.41 -21.69 54.31
N GLU A 922 22.02 -20.64 53.59
CA GLU A 922 20.70 -20.05 53.70
C GLU A 922 19.86 -20.61 52.55
N THR A 923 18.74 -21.25 52.87
CA THR A 923 17.85 -21.87 51.87
C THR A 923 16.41 -21.50 52.14
N ALA A 924 15.66 -21.17 51.09
CA ALA A 924 14.24 -20.82 51.16
C ALA A 924 13.51 -21.25 49.88
N LEU A 925 12.20 -21.50 50.00
CA LEU A 925 11.32 -21.59 48.83
C LEU A 925 10.90 -20.18 48.44
N LEU A 926 10.83 -19.89 47.14
CA LEU A 926 10.16 -18.68 46.68
C LEU A 926 8.66 -18.76 47.03
N ASP A 927 8.07 -17.59 47.29
CA ASP A 927 6.66 -17.51 47.72
C ASP A 927 5.71 -17.99 46.62
N ILE A 928 6.09 -17.80 45.35
CA ILE A 928 5.28 -18.14 44.18
C ILE A 928 5.07 -19.67 44.01
N VAL A 929 3.82 -20.06 43.74
CA VAL A 929 3.44 -21.42 43.32
C VAL A 929 3.02 -21.35 41.86
N LEU A 930 3.51 -22.27 41.03
CA LEU A 930 3.22 -22.32 39.60
C LEU A 930 2.44 -23.60 39.26
N PRO A 931 1.09 -23.55 39.22
CA PRO A 931 0.29 -24.74 38.90
C PRO A 931 0.45 -25.10 37.42
N LEU A 932 0.90 -26.32 37.15
CA LEU A 932 1.07 -26.86 35.79
C LEU A 932 0.18 -28.09 35.58
N LYS A 933 -0.56 -28.07 34.49
CA LYS A 933 -1.48 -29.12 34.06
C LYS A 933 -0.94 -29.78 32.79
N VAL A 934 -1.23 -31.07 32.62
CA VAL A 934 -0.63 -31.89 31.56
C VAL A 934 -1.73 -32.54 30.74
N ARG A 935 -1.84 -32.18 29.44
CA ARG A 935 -2.82 -32.73 28.50
C ARG A 935 -2.69 -34.25 28.37
N ALA A 936 -3.69 -34.90 27.77
CA ALA A 936 -3.58 -36.30 27.36
C ALA A 936 -2.37 -36.51 26.43
N ASN A 937 -1.82 -37.71 26.37
CA ASN A 937 -0.72 -38.05 25.48
C ASN A 937 -1.23 -38.12 24.02
N PRO A 938 -0.78 -37.24 23.11
CA PRO A 938 -1.20 -37.28 21.71
C PRO A 938 -0.51 -38.40 20.91
N ASN A 939 0.64 -38.91 21.40
CA ASN A 939 1.48 -39.89 20.70
C ASN A 939 1.15 -41.31 21.17
N LEU A 940 -0.10 -41.74 20.96
CA LEU A 940 -0.50 -43.14 21.12
C LEU A 940 -0.48 -43.83 19.76
N ASP A 941 -0.07 -45.09 19.71
CA ASP A 941 -0.09 -45.88 18.48
C ASP A 941 -1.55 -46.18 18.09
N VAL A 942 -1.95 -45.74 16.90
CA VAL A 942 -3.28 -45.90 16.30
C VAL A 942 -3.14 -46.67 14.99
N SER A 943 -3.89 -47.76 14.86
CA SER A 943 -3.87 -48.57 13.64
C SER A 943 -5.27 -48.98 13.17
N ALA A 944 -5.42 -49.19 11.87
CA ALA A 944 -6.60 -49.82 11.27
C ALA A 944 -6.31 -51.26 10.88
N ASP A 945 -7.29 -52.16 11.05
CA ASP A 945 -7.18 -53.58 10.66
C ASP A 945 -6.93 -53.75 9.15
N SER A 946 -7.46 -52.86 8.33
CA SER A 946 -7.19 -52.78 6.90
C SER A 946 -7.28 -51.33 6.41
N ALA A 947 -6.30 -50.90 5.62
CA ALA A 947 -6.26 -49.55 5.03
C ALA A 947 -7.08 -49.45 3.71
N ILE A 948 -7.45 -50.58 3.12
CA ILE A 948 -8.34 -50.67 1.96
C ILE A 948 -9.48 -51.63 2.30
N ILE A 949 -10.71 -51.16 2.20
CA ILE A 949 -11.92 -51.94 2.52
C ILE A 949 -12.87 -52.00 1.33
N ASP A 950 -13.78 -52.98 1.36
CA ASP A 950 -14.83 -53.11 0.35
C ASP A 950 -15.90 -52.01 0.54
N TYR A 951 -16.55 -51.62 -0.56
CA TYR A 951 -17.62 -50.61 -0.54
C TYR A 951 -18.74 -50.98 0.46
N GLY A 952 -19.06 -50.06 1.38
CA GLY A 952 -20.09 -50.26 2.41
C GLY A 952 -19.64 -51.04 3.66
N ALA A 953 -18.37 -51.47 3.74
CA ALA A 953 -17.80 -52.04 4.96
C ALA A 953 -17.36 -50.95 5.96
N GLY A 954 -17.18 -51.31 7.23
CA GLY A 954 -16.60 -50.42 8.25
C GLY A 954 -15.19 -50.82 8.66
N ALA A 955 -14.37 -49.85 9.06
CA ALA A 955 -13.01 -50.06 9.53
C ALA A 955 -12.96 -50.18 11.06
N THR A 956 -12.13 -51.10 11.55
CA THR A 956 -11.81 -51.26 12.97
C THR A 956 -10.51 -50.51 13.28
N ILE A 957 -10.56 -49.62 14.27
CA ILE A 957 -9.45 -48.76 14.70
C ILE A 957 -9.01 -49.18 16.11
N ARG A 958 -7.71 -49.43 16.32
CA ARG A 958 -7.12 -49.77 17.62
C ARG A 958 -6.23 -48.64 18.13
N ILE A 959 -6.29 -48.36 19.43
CA ILE A 959 -5.46 -47.38 20.14
C ILE A 959 -4.72 -48.11 21.26
N ALA A 960 -3.38 -48.11 21.26
CA ALA A 960 -2.58 -48.71 22.32
C ALA A 960 -2.36 -47.75 23.51
N ASP A 961 -2.04 -48.30 24.69
CA ASP A 961 -1.57 -47.58 25.89
C ASP A 961 -2.41 -46.37 26.32
N THR A 962 -3.73 -46.49 26.26
CA THR A 962 -4.67 -45.41 26.62
C THR A 962 -4.52 -44.97 28.08
N GLN A 963 -4.63 -43.67 28.36
CA GLN A 963 -4.54 -43.16 29.73
C GLN A 963 -5.87 -43.31 30.49
N ALA A 964 -5.83 -43.86 31.70
CA ALA A 964 -7.02 -43.98 32.56
C ALA A 964 -7.61 -42.61 32.97
N SER A 965 -6.82 -41.54 32.89
CA SER A 965 -7.23 -40.16 33.15
C SER A 965 -7.84 -39.44 31.93
N ALA A 966 -7.91 -40.10 30.76
CA ALA A 966 -8.42 -39.52 29.51
C ALA A 966 -9.56 -40.34 28.88
N SER A 967 -10.33 -39.73 27.99
CA SER A 967 -11.36 -40.38 27.17
C SER A 967 -11.16 -40.10 25.68
N TYR A 968 -11.54 -41.05 24.81
CA TYR A 968 -11.21 -41.07 23.38
C TYR A 968 -12.46 -41.23 22.49
N GLN A 969 -12.48 -40.56 21.33
CA GLN A 969 -13.59 -40.63 20.36
C GLN A 969 -13.10 -40.50 18.90
N LEU A 970 -13.72 -41.25 17.97
CA LEU A 970 -13.43 -41.19 16.53
C LEU A 970 -14.14 -40.01 15.84
N TYR A 971 -13.49 -39.42 14.83
CA TYR A 971 -14.08 -38.49 13.88
C TYR A 971 -13.68 -38.87 12.46
N THR A 972 -14.62 -38.81 11.51
CA THR A 972 -14.40 -39.21 10.12
C THR A 972 -14.77 -38.11 9.14
N ARG A 973 -14.08 -38.05 7.99
CA ARG A 973 -14.37 -37.12 6.89
C ARG A 973 -14.08 -37.78 5.54
N ALA A 974 -15.01 -37.66 4.59
CA ALA A 974 -14.75 -38.05 3.19
C ALA A 974 -13.66 -37.15 2.57
N ILE A 975 -12.70 -37.74 1.88
CA ILE A 975 -11.52 -37.03 1.36
C ILE A 975 -11.91 -36.19 0.15
N PRO A 976 -11.78 -34.85 0.20
CA PRO A 976 -12.05 -34.00 -0.95
C PRO A 976 -10.93 -34.16 -1.99
N ASP A 977 -11.23 -33.76 -3.22
CA ASP A 977 -10.33 -33.87 -4.36
C ASP A 977 -8.96 -33.21 -4.16
N SER A 978 -8.95 -32.02 -3.55
CA SER A 978 -7.74 -31.28 -3.19
C SER A 978 -6.92 -31.92 -2.07
N GLY A 979 -7.48 -32.92 -1.37
CA GLY A 979 -6.81 -33.63 -0.29
C GLY A 979 -5.81 -34.67 -0.75
N PHE A 980 -5.78 -35.03 -2.03
CA PHE A 980 -4.85 -36.03 -2.56
C PHE A 980 -3.58 -35.38 -3.13
N VAL A 981 -2.43 -35.93 -2.75
CA VAL A 981 -1.10 -35.51 -3.23
C VAL A 981 -0.63 -36.46 -4.30
N TYR A 982 0.07 -35.92 -5.29
CA TYR A 982 0.51 -36.68 -6.45
C TYR A 982 1.92 -36.25 -6.83
N GLY A 983 2.81 -37.23 -7.02
CA GLY A 983 4.22 -36.98 -7.30
C GLY A 983 5.01 -36.74 -6.00
N THR A 984 6.18 -36.11 -6.10
CA THR A 984 6.99 -35.81 -4.91
C THR A 984 6.35 -34.66 -4.12
N PRO A 985 5.99 -34.84 -2.83
CA PRO A 985 5.49 -33.76 -1.99
C PRO A 985 6.48 -32.61 -1.92
N LEU A 986 5.99 -31.37 -1.86
CA LEU A 986 6.87 -30.21 -1.63
C LEU A 986 7.56 -30.35 -0.27
N PRO A 987 8.82 -29.88 -0.12
CA PRO A 987 9.53 -29.94 1.16
C PRO A 987 8.68 -29.35 2.29
N GLY A 988 8.43 -30.13 3.34
CA GLY A 988 7.59 -29.73 4.49
C GLY A 988 6.11 -30.09 4.38
N THR A 989 5.66 -30.74 3.30
CA THR A 989 4.28 -31.26 3.17
C THR A 989 4.17 -32.65 3.79
N ALA A 990 3.39 -32.79 4.86
CA ALA A 990 3.15 -34.09 5.48
C ALA A 990 2.01 -34.84 4.78
N VAL A 991 2.24 -36.11 4.44
CA VAL A 991 1.31 -36.95 3.68
C VAL A 991 1.16 -38.31 4.34
N LEU A 992 -0.08 -38.80 4.37
CA LEU A 992 -0.43 -40.17 4.73
C LEU A 992 -0.37 -41.03 3.48
N GLU A 993 0.35 -42.15 3.53
CA GLU A 993 0.48 -43.06 2.40
C GLU A 993 -0.33 -44.35 2.61
N VAL A 994 -1.13 -44.72 1.62
CA VAL A 994 -1.78 -46.03 1.57
C VAL A 994 -1.22 -46.81 0.39
N PRO A 995 -0.55 -47.95 0.62
CA PRO A 995 -0.02 -48.75 -0.48
C PRO A 995 -1.15 -49.43 -1.26
N VAL A 996 -1.13 -49.27 -2.59
CA VAL A 996 -2.05 -49.93 -3.52
C VAL A 996 -1.26 -50.91 -4.37
N THR A 997 -1.67 -52.17 -4.40
CA THR A 997 -0.91 -53.24 -5.07
C THR A 997 -0.77 -52.96 -6.57
N GLY A 998 0.47 -52.89 -7.07
CA GLY A 998 0.77 -52.69 -8.49
C GLY A 998 0.75 -51.23 -8.96
N GLU A 999 0.45 -50.29 -8.07
CA GLU A 999 0.33 -48.85 -8.34
C GLU A 999 1.21 -48.04 -7.36
N PRO A 1000 1.54 -46.78 -7.65
CA PRO A 1000 2.17 -45.90 -6.68
C PRO A 1000 1.29 -45.75 -5.41
N ASN A 1001 1.93 -45.58 -4.25
CA ASN A 1001 1.22 -45.33 -2.99
C ASN A 1001 0.29 -44.11 -3.15
N VAL A 1002 -0.95 -44.24 -2.65
CA VAL A 1002 -1.89 -43.12 -2.61
C VAL A 1002 -1.46 -42.21 -1.48
N GLN A 1003 -1.08 -40.99 -1.83
CA GLN A 1003 -0.69 -39.97 -0.88
C GLN A 1003 -1.88 -39.03 -0.62
N VAL A 1004 -2.21 -38.82 0.64
CA VAL A 1004 -3.26 -37.90 1.10
C VAL A 1004 -2.61 -36.89 2.02
N MET A 1005 -2.93 -35.61 1.87
CA MET A 1005 -2.50 -34.57 2.79
C MET A 1005 -2.87 -34.96 4.22
N GLU A 1006 -1.89 -34.95 5.12
CA GLU A 1006 -2.16 -35.18 6.54
C GLU A 1006 -3.10 -34.08 7.07
N PRO A 1007 -4.17 -34.42 7.79
CA PRO A 1007 -5.11 -33.43 8.29
C PRO A 1007 -4.45 -32.49 9.29
N ALA A 1008 -4.82 -31.21 9.23
CA ALA A 1008 -4.36 -30.23 10.21
C ALA A 1008 -4.76 -30.70 11.63
N SER A 1009 -3.80 -30.66 12.56
CA SER A 1009 -4.09 -30.80 13.98
C SER A 1009 -5.04 -29.66 14.37
N GLY A 1010 -6.26 -30.01 14.82
CA GLY A 1010 -7.23 -29.00 15.27
C GLY A 1010 -6.57 -28.00 16.24
N GLY A 1011 -6.89 -26.71 16.12
CA GLY A 1011 -6.25 -25.63 16.88
C GLY A 1011 -6.39 -25.76 18.41
N SER A 1012 -5.93 -24.77 19.18
CA SER A 1012 -6.15 -24.73 20.63
C SER A 1012 -7.00 -23.49 20.97
N PRO A 1013 -8.20 -23.62 21.56
CA PRO A 1013 -8.86 -24.85 22.00
C PRO A 1013 -9.25 -25.76 20.84
N TRP A 1014 -9.18 -27.07 21.04
CA TRP A 1014 -9.46 -28.04 19.99
C TRP A 1014 -10.92 -28.01 19.58
N GLU A 1015 -11.14 -27.70 18.29
CA GLU A 1015 -12.39 -27.90 17.58
C GLU A 1015 -12.17 -28.93 16.48
N ALA A 1016 -13.20 -29.73 16.19
CA ALA A 1016 -13.14 -30.68 15.10
C ALA A 1016 -12.88 -29.93 13.78
N PRO A 1017 -11.84 -30.30 13.00
CA PRO A 1017 -11.57 -29.65 11.73
C PRO A 1017 -12.79 -29.70 10.81
N ALA A 1018 -12.97 -28.68 9.96
CA ALA A 1018 -14.14 -28.56 9.10
C ALA A 1018 -14.39 -29.86 8.30
N GLY A 1019 -15.64 -30.33 8.28
CA GLY A 1019 -16.07 -31.53 7.56
C GLY A 1019 -15.83 -32.87 8.29
N TYR A 1020 -15.21 -32.88 9.47
CA TYR A 1020 -15.12 -34.08 10.30
C TYR A 1020 -16.35 -34.25 11.19
N VAL A 1021 -16.89 -35.47 11.22
CA VAL A 1021 -18.11 -35.81 11.97
C VAL A 1021 -17.78 -36.86 13.05
N PRO A 1022 -18.26 -36.70 14.30
CA PRO A 1022 -18.01 -37.67 15.37
C PRO A 1022 -18.69 -39.01 15.09
N VAL A 1023 -18.01 -40.10 15.43
CA VAL A 1023 -18.51 -41.47 15.32
C VAL A 1023 -18.58 -42.11 16.71
N GLY A 1024 -19.79 -42.51 17.11
CA GLY A 1024 -20.05 -43.10 18.43
C GLY A 1024 -19.92 -42.11 19.60
N SER A 1025 -20.01 -42.61 20.84
CA SER A 1025 -19.82 -41.82 22.07
C SER A 1025 -18.38 -41.96 22.61
N PRO A 1026 -17.84 -40.96 23.34
CA PRO A 1026 -16.50 -41.06 23.96
C PRO A 1026 -16.36 -42.26 24.90
N GLN A 1027 -15.20 -42.92 24.88
CA GLN A 1027 -14.88 -44.06 25.74
C GLN A 1027 -13.65 -43.77 26.61
N SER A 1028 -13.72 -44.06 27.91
CA SER A 1028 -12.59 -43.87 28.83
C SER A 1028 -11.43 -44.82 28.54
N GLY A 1029 -10.20 -44.32 28.63
CA GLY A 1029 -9.01 -45.16 28.58
C GLY A 1029 -8.90 -46.06 29.81
N ASN A 1030 -8.13 -47.15 29.66
CA ASN A 1030 -8.04 -48.21 30.66
C ASN A 1030 -6.59 -48.55 31.06
N GLY A 1031 -5.59 -47.80 30.58
CA GLY A 1031 -4.16 -48.11 30.78
C GLY A 1031 -3.58 -49.06 29.73
N GLY A 1032 -4.37 -49.53 28.76
CA GLY A 1032 -4.00 -50.48 27.70
C GLY A 1032 -4.77 -50.23 26.39
N GLU A 1033 -5.04 -51.28 25.60
CA GLU A 1033 -5.65 -51.17 24.27
C GLU A 1033 -7.17 -50.83 24.31
N LEU A 1034 -7.61 -49.95 23.40
CA LEU A 1034 -8.99 -49.56 23.15
C LEU A 1034 -9.36 -49.76 21.66
N ILE A 1035 -10.55 -50.32 21.37
CA ILE A 1035 -11.02 -50.63 20.00
C ILE A 1035 -12.28 -49.82 19.67
N LEU A 1036 -12.25 -49.10 18.55
CA LEU A 1036 -13.35 -48.27 18.02
C LEU A 1036 -13.68 -48.66 16.56
N ASN A 1037 -14.90 -48.38 16.07
CA ASN A 1037 -15.33 -48.73 14.70
C ASN A 1037 -15.92 -47.52 13.96
N THR A 1038 -15.60 -47.36 12.67
CA THR A 1038 -16.01 -46.20 11.85
C THR A 1038 -17.47 -46.24 11.38
N GLY A 1039 -18.14 -47.40 11.43
CA GLY A 1039 -19.37 -47.63 10.67
C GLY A 1039 -19.11 -47.80 9.16
N ALA A 1040 -20.16 -48.06 8.39
CA ALA A 1040 -20.07 -48.32 6.94
C ALA A 1040 -19.56 -47.10 6.14
N LEU A 1041 -18.57 -47.31 5.28
CA LEU A 1041 -17.95 -46.26 4.45
C LEU A 1041 -18.19 -46.52 2.95
N THR A 1042 -18.63 -45.48 2.23
CA THR A 1042 -18.85 -45.49 0.78
C THR A 1042 -17.78 -44.72 0.00
N ASP A 1043 -17.05 -43.84 0.69
CA ASP A 1043 -16.07 -42.92 0.12
C ASP A 1043 -14.73 -43.07 0.83
N ASP A 1044 -13.65 -42.72 0.12
CA ASP A 1044 -12.32 -42.69 0.73
C ASP A 1044 -12.33 -41.68 1.89
N THR A 1045 -11.90 -42.10 3.07
CA THR A 1045 -12.19 -41.42 4.33
C THR A 1045 -10.93 -41.21 5.16
N LEU A 1046 -10.77 -40.01 5.71
CA LEU A 1046 -9.81 -39.70 6.76
C LEU A 1046 -10.44 -39.93 8.13
N VAL A 1047 -9.66 -40.49 9.05
CA VAL A 1047 -10.05 -40.78 10.43
C VAL A 1047 -9.06 -40.09 11.37
N ILE A 1048 -9.60 -39.31 12.31
CA ILE A 1048 -8.83 -38.69 13.39
C ILE A 1048 -9.43 -39.05 14.75
N LEU A 1049 -8.65 -38.93 15.81
CA LEU A 1049 -9.06 -39.26 17.18
C LEU A 1049 -8.94 -38.06 18.10
N ARG A 1050 -9.99 -37.85 18.89
CA ARG A 1050 -10.06 -36.83 19.94
C ARG A 1050 -9.77 -37.47 21.29
N ALA A 1051 -8.89 -36.88 22.08
CA ALA A 1051 -8.65 -37.22 23.48
C ALA A 1051 -9.04 -36.06 24.42
N GLU A 1052 -9.70 -36.36 25.55
CA GLU A 1052 -10.14 -35.37 26.55
C GLU A 1052 -9.73 -35.79 27.97
N LYS A 1053 -9.16 -34.84 28.75
CA LYS A 1053 -8.73 -35.00 30.15
C LYS A 1053 -9.27 -33.86 31.02
N ALA A 1054 -9.77 -34.16 32.23
CA ALA A 1054 -10.34 -33.15 33.13
C ALA A 1054 -9.34 -32.69 34.21
N HIS A 1055 -9.15 -31.37 34.36
CA HIS A 1055 -8.19 -30.78 35.31
C HIS A 1055 -8.89 -30.04 36.46
N SER A 1056 -8.41 -30.24 37.69
CA SER A 1056 -8.89 -29.49 38.86
C SER A 1056 -8.00 -28.27 39.13
N THR A 1057 -8.61 -27.07 39.22
CA THR A 1057 -7.93 -25.82 39.56
C THR A 1057 -8.89 -24.85 40.27
N LYS A 1058 -8.44 -24.19 41.35
CA LYS A 1058 -9.17 -23.13 42.08
C LYS A 1058 -10.69 -23.41 42.29
N GLY A 1059 -11.07 -24.67 42.56
CA GLY A 1059 -12.46 -25.08 42.82
C GLY A 1059 -13.32 -25.38 41.58
N ALA A 1060 -12.75 -25.31 40.37
CA ALA A 1060 -13.40 -25.66 39.10
C ALA A 1060 -12.72 -26.86 38.42
N THR A 1061 -13.47 -27.59 37.61
CA THR A 1061 -12.95 -28.65 36.74
C THR A 1061 -13.02 -28.17 35.30
N ILE A 1062 -11.85 -27.99 34.67
CA ILE A 1062 -11.71 -27.50 33.28
C ILE A 1062 -11.15 -28.64 32.43
N PRO A 1063 -11.84 -29.06 31.35
CA PRO A 1063 -11.32 -30.09 30.45
C PRO A 1063 -10.26 -29.53 29.50
N SER A 1064 -9.27 -30.34 29.18
CA SER A 1064 -8.39 -30.15 28.03
C SER A 1064 -8.70 -31.20 26.98
N VAL A 1065 -8.68 -30.78 25.70
CA VAL A 1065 -9.04 -31.61 24.55
C VAL A 1065 -7.96 -31.44 23.49
N LEU A 1066 -7.57 -32.53 22.83
CA LEU A 1066 -6.64 -32.51 21.70
C LEU A 1066 -6.92 -33.64 20.70
N GLN A 1067 -6.26 -33.56 19.54
CA GLN A 1067 -6.21 -34.64 18.56
C GLN A 1067 -5.00 -35.54 18.83
N LEU A 1068 -5.14 -36.86 18.71
CA LEU A 1068 -3.98 -37.75 18.61
C LEU A 1068 -3.19 -37.45 17.34
N THR A 1069 -1.87 -37.62 17.40
CA THR A 1069 -0.95 -37.29 16.30
C THR A 1069 -1.19 -38.21 15.10
N GLU A 1070 -1.45 -39.49 15.34
CA GLU A 1070 -1.69 -40.45 14.25
C GLU A 1070 -3.10 -40.31 13.67
N ALA A 1071 -3.16 -39.86 12.42
CA ALA A 1071 -4.34 -39.88 11.57
C ALA A 1071 -4.28 -41.07 10.60
N LEU A 1072 -5.45 -41.60 10.24
CA LEU A 1072 -5.55 -42.77 9.36
C LEU A 1072 -6.32 -42.44 8.08
N THR A 1073 -5.87 -43.02 6.96
CA THR A 1073 -6.58 -43.00 5.69
C THR A 1073 -7.15 -44.38 5.42
N VAL A 1074 -8.46 -44.45 5.20
CA VAL A 1074 -9.15 -45.67 4.80
C VAL A 1074 -9.68 -45.47 3.38
N LEU A 1075 -9.11 -46.22 2.43
CA LEU A 1075 -9.59 -46.23 1.05
C LEU A 1075 -10.70 -47.25 0.87
N VAL A 1076 -11.68 -46.91 0.05
CA VAL A 1076 -12.85 -47.75 -0.24
C VAL A 1076 -12.76 -48.21 -1.69
N LYS A 1077 -12.88 -49.52 -1.94
CA LYS A 1077 -12.92 -50.05 -3.30
C LYS A 1077 -14.15 -49.53 -4.07
N PRO A 1078 -14.11 -49.48 -5.42
CA PRO A 1078 -15.30 -49.24 -6.22
C PRO A 1078 -16.44 -50.21 -5.86
N ASP A 1079 -17.68 -49.77 -6.06
CA ASP A 1079 -18.86 -50.62 -5.85
C ASP A 1079 -18.87 -51.76 -6.90
N ALA A 1080 -18.40 -52.93 -6.49
CA ALA A 1080 -18.34 -54.13 -7.33
C ALA A 1080 -19.72 -54.72 -7.65
N THR A 1081 -20.78 -54.25 -6.99
CA THR A 1081 -22.17 -54.72 -7.17
C THR A 1081 -22.99 -53.83 -8.11
N ARG A 1082 -22.40 -52.73 -8.60
CA ARG A 1082 -23.02 -51.78 -9.53
C ARG A 1082 -23.36 -52.45 -10.86
N THR A 1083 -24.59 -52.28 -11.35
CA THR A 1083 -25.00 -52.77 -12.68
C THR A 1083 -24.75 -51.69 -13.74
N LEU A 1084 -23.99 -52.01 -14.79
CA LEU A 1084 -23.80 -51.17 -15.99
C LEU A 1084 -24.72 -51.63 -17.11
N ALA A 1085 -25.27 -50.70 -17.90
CA ALA A 1085 -26.06 -51.01 -19.09
C ALA A 1085 -25.31 -50.59 -20.36
N LEU A 1086 -25.38 -51.39 -21.42
CA LEU A 1086 -24.78 -51.10 -22.73
C LEU A 1086 -25.86 -51.06 -23.81
N GLU A 1087 -25.84 -50.02 -24.66
CA GLU A 1087 -26.78 -49.83 -25.78
C GLU A 1087 -26.02 -49.67 -27.10
N GLU A 1088 -26.38 -50.43 -28.13
CA GLU A 1088 -25.68 -50.44 -29.43
C GLU A 1088 -26.07 -49.22 -30.29
N MET A 1089 -25.11 -48.42 -30.73
CA MET A 1089 -25.33 -47.23 -31.57
C MET A 1089 -25.03 -47.48 -33.06
N GLU A 1090 -25.56 -46.62 -33.93
CA GLU A 1090 -25.23 -46.62 -35.37
C GLU A 1090 -23.70 -46.50 -35.57
N GLY A 1091 -23.09 -47.51 -36.19
CA GLY A 1091 -21.64 -47.56 -36.43
C GLY A 1091 -20.86 -48.54 -35.54
N GLY A 1092 -21.52 -49.28 -34.64
CA GLY A 1092 -20.91 -50.36 -33.87
C GLY A 1092 -20.21 -49.93 -32.57
N ALA A 1093 -20.43 -48.69 -32.11
CA ALA A 1093 -20.03 -48.23 -30.78
C ALA A 1093 -21.13 -48.55 -29.75
N MET A 1094 -20.77 -48.86 -28.51
CA MET A 1094 -21.72 -49.18 -27.44
C MET A 1094 -21.78 -48.03 -26.42
N GLN A 1095 -22.96 -47.45 -26.19
CA GLN A 1095 -23.18 -46.44 -25.16
C GLN A 1095 -23.29 -47.11 -23.79
N VAL A 1096 -22.51 -46.65 -22.80
CA VAL A 1096 -22.45 -47.27 -21.47
C VAL A 1096 -23.04 -46.35 -20.41
N SER A 1097 -24.05 -46.82 -19.67
CA SER A 1097 -24.72 -46.06 -18.61
C SER A 1097 -24.72 -46.80 -17.25
N GLY A 1098 -25.00 -46.08 -16.16
CA GLY A 1098 -25.13 -46.65 -14.80
C GLY A 1098 -23.85 -46.72 -13.96
N GLY A 1099 -22.71 -46.27 -14.49
CA GLY A 1099 -21.42 -46.32 -13.79
C GLY A 1099 -21.30 -45.38 -12.59
N GLN A 1100 -20.36 -45.71 -11.71
CA GLN A 1100 -20.02 -44.92 -10.54
C GLN A 1100 -19.22 -43.67 -10.94
N PRO A 1101 -19.62 -42.45 -10.53
CA PRO A 1101 -18.87 -41.23 -10.82
C PRO A 1101 -17.43 -41.29 -10.30
N GLY A 1102 -16.46 -40.89 -11.13
CA GLY A 1102 -15.03 -40.90 -10.79
C GLY A 1102 -14.35 -42.27 -10.94
N VAL A 1103 -14.95 -43.20 -11.67
CA VAL A 1103 -14.46 -44.57 -11.88
C VAL A 1103 -14.28 -44.86 -13.37
N PHE A 1104 -13.13 -45.45 -13.72
CA PHE A 1104 -12.88 -46.05 -15.03
C PHE A 1104 -13.33 -47.50 -15.04
N TYR A 1105 -14.02 -47.91 -16.09
CA TYR A 1105 -14.41 -49.28 -16.35
C TYR A 1105 -13.63 -49.81 -17.55
N HIS A 1106 -12.78 -50.80 -17.28
CA HIS A 1106 -12.03 -51.55 -18.29
C HIS A 1106 -12.79 -52.85 -18.58
N PHE A 1107 -13.30 -53.00 -19.79
CA PHE A 1107 -14.10 -54.17 -20.20
C PHE A 1107 -13.20 -55.28 -20.74
N ARG A 1108 -13.59 -56.54 -20.55
CA ARG A 1108 -12.88 -57.75 -20.99
C ARG A 1108 -13.87 -58.83 -21.41
N LEU A 1109 -13.49 -59.65 -22.39
CA LEU A 1109 -14.32 -60.78 -22.85
C LEU A 1109 -14.27 -61.99 -21.90
N GLU A 1110 -13.17 -62.17 -21.16
CA GLU A 1110 -12.98 -63.28 -20.22
C GLU A 1110 -12.36 -62.76 -18.91
N ALA A 1111 -12.61 -63.46 -17.80
CA ALA A 1111 -12.02 -63.13 -16.50
C ALA A 1111 -10.48 -63.17 -16.59
N GLY A 1112 -9.84 -62.01 -16.42
CA GLY A 1112 -8.39 -61.86 -16.51
C GLY A 1112 -7.81 -61.77 -17.93
N GLY A 1113 -8.65 -61.65 -18.96
CA GLY A 1113 -8.23 -61.39 -20.35
C GLY A 1113 -7.77 -59.95 -20.60
N ASP A 1114 -7.37 -59.66 -21.84
CA ASP A 1114 -6.96 -58.30 -22.25
C ASP A 1114 -8.14 -57.33 -22.30
N ASP A 1115 -7.88 -56.06 -21.99
CA ASP A 1115 -8.88 -54.99 -22.03
C ASP A 1115 -9.36 -54.77 -23.48
N ILE A 1116 -10.68 -54.70 -23.70
CA ILE A 1116 -11.30 -54.43 -24.99
C ILE A 1116 -11.64 -52.94 -25.13
N GLY A 1117 -11.14 -52.33 -26.20
CA GLY A 1117 -11.32 -50.90 -26.47
C GLY A 1117 -10.63 -49.99 -25.45
N LEU A 1118 -11.03 -48.72 -25.44
CA LEU A 1118 -10.57 -47.74 -24.44
C LEU A 1118 -11.46 -47.81 -23.19
N PRO A 1119 -10.92 -47.52 -21.99
CA PRO A 1119 -11.71 -47.55 -20.76
C PRO A 1119 -12.81 -46.48 -20.76
N VAL A 1120 -13.97 -46.84 -20.24
CA VAL A 1120 -15.13 -45.96 -20.12
C VAL A 1120 -15.06 -45.21 -18.80
N TYR A 1121 -15.13 -43.89 -18.84
CA TYR A 1121 -15.07 -43.04 -17.66
C TYR A 1121 -16.41 -42.36 -17.37
N PHE A 1122 -16.89 -42.46 -16.13
CA PHE A 1122 -18.06 -41.71 -15.66
C PHE A 1122 -17.61 -40.44 -14.93
N HIS A 1123 -17.88 -39.28 -15.51
CA HIS A 1123 -17.43 -37.99 -14.98
C HIS A 1123 -18.04 -37.72 -13.58
N LYS A 1124 -17.22 -37.17 -12.68
CA LYS A 1124 -17.64 -36.77 -11.33
C LYS A 1124 -17.93 -35.26 -11.31
N GLN A 1125 -19.19 -34.88 -11.05
CA GLN A 1125 -19.63 -33.47 -10.98
C GLN A 1125 -19.16 -32.76 -9.69
N ASP A 1126 -19.30 -31.43 -9.65
CA ASP A 1126 -18.95 -30.62 -8.48
C ASP A 1126 -19.85 -30.97 -7.28
N PRO A 1127 -19.28 -31.17 -6.07
CA PRO A 1127 -20.03 -31.62 -4.90
C PRO A 1127 -20.90 -30.54 -4.25
N ASP A 1128 -20.64 -29.25 -4.50
CA ASP A 1128 -21.39 -28.12 -3.93
C ASP A 1128 -22.45 -27.58 -4.91
N ASP A 1129 -22.28 -27.84 -6.21
CA ASP A 1129 -23.23 -27.50 -7.28
C ASP A 1129 -23.28 -28.60 -8.35
N GLU A 1130 -24.23 -29.52 -8.23
CA GLU A 1130 -24.41 -30.67 -9.14
C GLU A 1130 -24.67 -30.27 -10.60
N THR A 1131 -24.97 -29.00 -10.88
CA THR A 1131 -25.14 -28.48 -12.25
C THR A 1131 -23.83 -28.05 -12.90
N LYS A 1132 -22.72 -28.06 -12.16
CA LYS A 1132 -21.39 -27.66 -12.63
C LYS A 1132 -20.47 -28.86 -12.82
N ASN A 1133 -19.72 -28.83 -13.90
CA ASN A 1133 -18.54 -29.68 -14.06
C ASN A 1133 -17.41 -29.19 -13.16
N LYS A 1134 -16.50 -30.11 -12.82
CA LYS A 1134 -15.29 -29.74 -12.08
C LYS A 1134 -14.39 -28.86 -12.95
N GLY A 1135 -13.93 -27.74 -12.39
CA GLY A 1135 -13.15 -26.73 -13.11
C GLY A 1135 -11.66 -27.09 -13.30
N VAL A 1136 -10.94 -26.26 -14.07
CA VAL A 1136 -9.50 -26.42 -14.40
C VAL A 1136 -8.60 -26.56 -13.16
N SER A 1137 -8.99 -25.98 -12.04
CA SER A 1137 -8.27 -26.07 -10.76
C SER A 1137 -8.52 -27.38 -9.99
N GLN A 1138 -9.46 -28.21 -10.45
CA GLN A 1138 -9.91 -29.45 -9.80
C GLN A 1138 -9.68 -30.70 -10.68
N THR A 1139 -9.48 -30.54 -11.99
CA THR A 1139 -9.20 -31.64 -12.95
C THR A 1139 -7.72 -31.72 -13.33
N ARG A 1140 -7.16 -32.93 -13.48
CA ARG A 1140 -5.80 -33.15 -14.02
C ARG A 1140 -5.83 -33.77 -15.43
N ILE A 1141 -4.91 -33.32 -16.29
CA ILE A 1141 -4.69 -33.86 -17.63
C ILE A 1141 -4.26 -35.33 -17.50
N GLY A 1142 -5.00 -36.25 -18.14
CA GLY A 1142 -4.79 -37.70 -18.07
C GLY A 1142 -5.63 -38.46 -17.04
N VAL A 1143 -6.53 -37.79 -16.32
CA VAL A 1143 -7.52 -38.43 -15.42
C VAL A 1143 -8.96 -37.95 -15.69
N ASP A 1144 -9.17 -36.66 -16.01
CA ASP A 1144 -10.52 -36.07 -16.19
C ASP A 1144 -10.74 -35.31 -17.52
N LEU A 1145 -9.78 -35.37 -18.45
CA LEU A 1145 -9.87 -34.70 -19.75
C LEU A 1145 -10.17 -35.71 -20.85
N VAL A 1146 -11.46 -35.89 -21.18
CA VAL A 1146 -11.89 -36.54 -22.42
C VAL A 1146 -12.24 -35.44 -23.41
N ILE A 1147 -11.47 -35.34 -24.50
CA ILE A 1147 -11.76 -34.45 -25.63
C ILE A 1147 -12.97 -35.03 -26.37
N ALA A 1148 -14.08 -34.29 -26.44
CA ALA A 1148 -15.21 -34.64 -27.29
C ALA A 1148 -14.76 -34.60 -28.77
N ARG A 1149 -15.07 -35.64 -29.55
CA ARG A 1149 -14.82 -35.67 -31.00
C ARG A 1149 -15.85 -34.78 -31.72
N ASP A 1150 -15.32 -33.90 -32.57
CA ASP A 1150 -15.96 -33.12 -33.63
C ASP A 1150 -17.40 -32.61 -33.40
N ALA A 1151 -17.51 -31.41 -32.82
CA ALA A 1151 -18.69 -30.58 -33.05
C ALA A 1151 -18.58 -29.96 -34.45
N THR A 1152 -19.54 -30.25 -35.34
CA THR A 1152 -19.61 -29.60 -36.65
C THR A 1152 -19.84 -28.09 -36.49
N PRO A 1153 -19.34 -27.24 -37.43
CA PRO A 1153 -19.31 -25.78 -37.27
C PRO A 1153 -20.68 -25.08 -37.14
N GLU A 1154 -21.79 -25.80 -37.24
CA GLU A 1154 -23.14 -25.24 -37.18
C GLU A 1154 -23.71 -25.07 -35.75
N GLU A 1155 -23.00 -25.51 -34.70
CA GLU A 1155 -23.42 -25.32 -33.28
C GLU A 1155 -22.54 -24.34 -32.49
N ALA A 1156 -21.74 -23.50 -33.17
CA ALA A 1156 -20.82 -22.56 -32.52
C ALA A 1156 -21.43 -21.19 -32.18
N ASP A 1157 -22.75 -21.07 -32.17
CA ASP A 1157 -23.42 -19.79 -31.92
C ASP A 1157 -24.46 -19.94 -30.81
N LEU A 1158 -23.99 -19.87 -29.57
CA LEU A 1158 -24.72 -19.46 -28.35
C LEU A 1158 -23.70 -19.38 -27.20
N ALA A 1159 -23.91 -18.43 -26.28
CA ALA A 1159 -23.12 -18.26 -25.07
C ALA A 1159 -23.22 -19.51 -24.16
N VAL A 1160 -22.40 -20.53 -24.42
CA VAL A 1160 -22.29 -21.73 -23.57
C VAL A 1160 -21.41 -21.37 -22.38
N ASP A 1161 -22.02 -21.28 -21.21
CA ASP A 1161 -21.29 -21.33 -19.94
C ASP A 1161 -20.55 -22.67 -19.87
N LEU A 1162 -19.24 -22.66 -20.08
CA LEU A 1162 -18.38 -23.85 -20.13
C LEU A 1162 -18.42 -24.66 -18.82
N ALA A 1163 -18.97 -24.10 -17.74
CA ALA A 1163 -19.21 -24.82 -16.49
C ALA A 1163 -20.43 -25.76 -16.55
N ARG A 1164 -21.31 -25.66 -17.56
CA ARG A 1164 -22.64 -26.31 -17.61
C ARG A 1164 -22.99 -27.17 -18.86
N PRO A 1165 -22.08 -27.78 -19.64
CA PRO A 1165 -22.50 -28.62 -20.78
C PRO A 1165 -23.22 -29.90 -20.31
N SER A 1166 -24.20 -30.39 -21.09
CA SER A 1166 -24.82 -31.70 -20.89
C SER A 1166 -23.78 -32.81 -21.10
N LEU A 1167 -23.41 -33.52 -20.03
CA LEU A 1167 -22.48 -34.66 -20.10
C LEU A 1167 -23.06 -35.73 -21.04
N GLN A 1168 -22.42 -35.97 -22.18
CA GLN A 1168 -22.78 -37.09 -23.05
C GLN A 1168 -22.41 -38.41 -22.34
N THR A 1169 -23.27 -39.42 -22.47
CA THR A 1169 -23.00 -40.75 -21.95
C THR A 1169 -21.77 -41.34 -22.66
N PRO A 1170 -20.79 -41.90 -21.93
CA PRO A 1170 -19.54 -42.35 -22.53
C PRO A 1170 -19.75 -43.58 -23.44
N LEU A 1171 -18.96 -43.67 -24.51
CA LEU A 1171 -19.00 -44.75 -25.50
C LEU A 1171 -17.83 -45.72 -25.32
N LEU A 1172 -18.11 -47.01 -25.49
CA LEU A 1172 -17.12 -48.07 -25.64
C LEU A 1172 -16.90 -48.36 -27.15
N GLU A 1173 -15.75 -47.92 -27.68
CA GLU A 1173 -15.32 -48.21 -29.05
C GLU A 1173 -14.55 -49.54 -29.09
N ALA A 1174 -15.27 -50.67 -29.06
CA ALA A 1174 -14.67 -52.02 -29.08
C ALA A 1174 -14.74 -52.72 -30.46
N GLY A 1175 -15.38 -52.12 -31.47
CA GLY A 1175 -15.75 -52.79 -32.72
C GLY A 1175 -16.93 -53.77 -32.54
N GLU A 1176 -17.29 -54.52 -33.59
CA GLU A 1176 -18.36 -55.54 -33.49
C GLU A 1176 -17.98 -56.62 -32.45
N LEU A 1177 -18.74 -56.66 -31.34
CA LEU A 1177 -18.63 -57.73 -30.35
C LEU A 1177 -19.11 -59.06 -30.97
N PRO A 1178 -18.50 -60.22 -30.64
CA PRO A 1178 -18.95 -61.52 -31.13
C PRO A 1178 -20.44 -61.75 -30.81
N VAL A 1179 -21.19 -62.31 -31.78
CA VAL A 1179 -22.66 -62.44 -31.76
C VAL A 1179 -23.21 -63.21 -30.53
N ASP A 1180 -22.37 -64.00 -29.85
CA ASP A 1180 -22.73 -64.82 -28.67
C ASP A 1180 -22.29 -64.21 -27.31
N THR A 1181 -21.83 -62.96 -27.26
CA THR A 1181 -21.35 -62.33 -26.01
C THR A 1181 -22.51 -61.93 -25.10
N SER A 1182 -22.75 -62.68 -24.01
CA SER A 1182 -23.83 -62.42 -23.03
C SER A 1182 -23.35 -61.87 -21.68
N VAL A 1183 -22.05 -61.93 -21.41
CA VAL A 1183 -21.39 -61.45 -20.18
C VAL A 1183 -20.08 -60.77 -20.56
N LEU A 1184 -19.80 -59.61 -19.97
CA LEU A 1184 -18.48 -58.97 -20.00
C LEU A 1184 -17.94 -58.92 -18.58
N TYR A 1185 -16.62 -58.96 -18.44
CA TYR A 1185 -15.97 -58.69 -17.17
C TYR A 1185 -15.53 -57.23 -17.15
N ALA A 1186 -15.76 -56.52 -16.04
CA ALA A 1186 -15.22 -55.19 -15.87
C ALA A 1186 -14.33 -55.10 -14.66
N ARG A 1187 -13.16 -54.51 -14.88
CA ARG A 1187 -12.31 -54.02 -13.81
C ARG A 1187 -12.63 -52.54 -13.61
N ALA A 1188 -13.31 -52.25 -12.51
CA ALA A 1188 -13.60 -50.90 -12.06
C ALA A 1188 -12.37 -50.36 -11.33
N ILE A 1189 -11.89 -49.19 -11.72
CA ILE A 1189 -10.72 -48.55 -11.14
C ILE A 1189 -11.09 -47.13 -10.76
N LYS A 1190 -10.99 -46.77 -9.47
CA LYS A 1190 -11.15 -45.38 -9.05
C LYS A 1190 -10.10 -44.52 -9.75
N ALA A 1191 -10.54 -43.52 -10.51
CA ALA A 1191 -9.67 -42.66 -11.32
C ALA A 1191 -8.58 -41.99 -10.49
N ARG A 1192 -8.93 -41.60 -9.25
CA ARG A 1192 -8.04 -40.91 -8.33
C ARG A 1192 -7.04 -41.81 -7.62
N THR A 1193 -7.50 -42.90 -7.02
CA THR A 1193 -6.68 -43.74 -6.11
C THR A 1193 -6.12 -44.98 -6.78
N ARG A 1194 -6.56 -45.30 -8.00
CA ARG A 1194 -6.26 -46.55 -8.72
C ARG A 1194 -6.66 -47.83 -7.99
N VAL A 1195 -7.36 -47.73 -6.86
CA VAL A 1195 -7.93 -48.88 -6.16
C VAL A 1195 -8.95 -49.54 -7.09
N ALA A 1196 -8.73 -50.83 -7.35
CA ALA A 1196 -9.53 -51.60 -8.28
C ALA A 1196 -10.48 -52.55 -7.55
N ALA A 1197 -11.62 -52.79 -8.18
CA ALA A 1197 -12.50 -53.91 -7.89
C ALA A 1197 -12.83 -54.62 -9.21
N GLU A 1198 -12.94 -55.95 -9.16
CA GLU A 1198 -13.33 -56.76 -10.31
C GLU A 1198 -14.75 -57.27 -10.10
N GLY A 1199 -15.56 -57.23 -11.17
CA GLY A 1199 -16.93 -57.70 -11.17
C GLY A 1199 -17.36 -58.27 -12.53
N GLU A 1200 -18.33 -59.16 -12.49
CA GLU A 1200 -19.03 -59.66 -13.67
C GLU A 1200 -20.16 -58.70 -14.06
N LEU A 1201 -20.24 -58.35 -15.34
CA LEU A 1201 -21.30 -57.53 -15.91
C LEU A 1201 -22.16 -58.36 -16.86
N ILE A 1202 -23.45 -58.39 -16.59
CA ILE A 1202 -24.42 -59.05 -17.46
C ILE A 1202 -24.82 -58.06 -18.56
N ILE A 1203 -24.61 -58.41 -19.83
CA ILE A 1203 -25.04 -57.58 -20.96
C ILE A 1203 -26.48 -57.97 -21.32
N THR A 1204 -27.42 -57.06 -21.11
CA THR A 1204 -28.74 -57.12 -21.76
C THR A 1204 -28.66 -56.38 -23.08
N LYS A 1205 -28.82 -57.11 -24.19
CA LYS A 1205 -28.92 -56.53 -25.53
C LYS A 1205 -30.29 -55.90 -25.76
#